data_AF-G5GRW6-F1
#
_entry.id   AF-G5GRW6-F1
#
_cell.length_a   1.000
_cell.length_b   1.000
_cell.length_c   1.000
_cell.angle_alpha   90.00
_cell.angle_beta   90.00
_cell.angle_gamma   90.00
#
_symmetry.space_group_name_H-M   'P 1'
#
loop_
_entity.id
_entity.type
_entity.pdbx_description
1 polymer ?
#
loop_
_entity_poly.entity_id
_entity_poly.type
_entity_poly.pdbx_seq_one_letter_code
_entity_poly.pdbx_strand_id
1 'polypeptide(L)'
;MKIDDIIHGFRLTGSEEIAEADGRGHTFVHEKTGARLFFLETADDNKVFSISFRTPPVDDTGVAHIVEHSVLCGSRKYPLKEPFVELVKGSLNTFLNAMTFPDKTMYPVASRNDRDFQNLMDVYLDAVFYPSMRTNPQVLMQEGWHYELDDADAPLRYSGVVYNEMKGALSAPDDLLGSRIMAALYPDTTYGCESGGDPEAIPTLTQEMFLDFHARYYHPSNSYIYLYGDMDIEEKLAYLDRAYLSHFERISVPSRIDRQQAFAGRVEKAHFYPIGTEEPLEENSFLSLNWVIGDTSDRKRVMALQILDHALLRMQGAPLRQALIDAGLGRDVDSNYESDILQPLFSIIVSKSETARADEFVRIVKDTLRKLADGGLDHTLVQASLNTLEFRLRESDFGSSPKGLIYGIRMMKTWLYDGAPADYLRYEDVLAELKDGLEKDYFEQVIRTSFLENPHEALVTLAPSRTLGQEREAAQAAILAEKKAAMSTDEIAKVMDSCAALKAAQEEADSEEALASIPILARSDIRADAERLPLEVRDLEGTQILYSDLETNGIVYLNFYFPMAAIAQADLPYAYLLAEMFGAVDTARHSYAELAMLRSLYTGGFGADIVAYTRAGEPDSLAPRFKLRAKVLRENLPRLFDLLAEIMTESDFSGTKRVRELIDEEKTGMELSLQRAANQVVASRIAADLMPSGCYAEVGGLPFHDFLRTFKDDFMARHAEMQAAFARILPQIFNANDLMVSVTTPAVNYDEVAAQLTAFRQKLSSKTFPAASYTWEIAPKNAGLMTQSRVQYVAKGANFIKLGYKYTGVLRVLETLLRYDYFWTRIRVQGGAYGAMTQFNRNGFMIFSSYRDPNLAETFAVLDETADYVRSFDVSDREMDKFIIGTMSSVDAPLTPQMKGDIAATFHLRGITWEDRQKARAEILTARQEDVRALAPMIEAAMRENVRCVLGGEEKIRANEALFGEIRPALRT
;
A
#
# COMPACT_ATOMS: atom_id res chain seq x y z
N MET A 1 37.59 4.91 -1.39
CA MET A 1 37.48 6.32 -1.82
C MET A 1 37.93 7.22 -0.67
N LYS A 2 38.63 8.32 -0.95
CA LYS A 2 38.99 9.38 0.00
C LYS A 2 38.25 10.67 -0.35
N ILE A 3 37.94 11.49 0.66
CA ILE A 3 37.36 12.82 0.43
C ILE A 3 38.30 13.61 -0.50
N ASP A 4 37.69 14.35 -1.43
CA ASP A 4 38.30 15.07 -2.55
C ASP A 4 38.85 14.21 -3.71
N ASP A 5 38.73 12.88 -3.66
CA ASP A 5 38.96 12.05 -4.85
C ASP A 5 37.97 12.44 -5.95
N ILE A 6 38.49 12.58 -7.19
CA ILE A 6 37.67 12.76 -8.39
C ILE A 6 37.60 11.43 -9.13
N ILE A 7 36.40 10.87 -9.18
CA ILE A 7 36.08 9.56 -9.75
C ILE A 7 35.09 9.79 -10.89
N HIS A 8 35.54 9.61 -12.14
CA HIS A 8 34.71 9.81 -13.34
C HIS A 8 33.94 11.15 -13.35
N GLY A 9 34.62 12.26 -13.04
CA GLY A 9 34.00 13.60 -13.02
C GLY A 9 33.24 13.93 -11.72
N PHE A 10 33.09 12.99 -10.79
CA PHE A 10 32.48 13.22 -9.48
C PHE A 10 33.52 13.40 -8.40
N ARG A 11 33.44 14.51 -7.66
CA ARG A 11 34.24 14.74 -6.47
C ARG A 11 33.50 14.19 -5.24
N LEU A 12 34.15 13.33 -4.47
CA LEU A 12 33.64 12.89 -3.16
C LEU A 12 33.79 14.01 -2.12
N THR A 13 32.69 14.55 -1.61
CA THR A 13 32.70 15.67 -0.64
C THR A 13 32.43 15.24 0.80
N GLY A 14 31.91 14.03 1.02
CA GLY A 14 31.65 13.51 2.37
C GLY A 14 31.48 11.99 2.37
N SER A 15 31.85 11.35 3.48
CA SER A 15 31.63 9.92 3.70
C SER A 15 31.44 9.67 5.20
N GLU A 16 30.33 9.06 5.58
CA GLU A 16 29.93 8.90 6.97
C GLU A 16 29.16 7.59 7.22
N GLU A 17 29.34 7.02 8.40
CA GLU A 17 28.52 5.88 8.85
C GLU A 17 27.12 6.36 9.27
N ILE A 18 26.12 5.55 8.95
CA ILE A 18 24.71 5.78 9.28
C ILE A 18 24.18 4.48 9.89
N ALA A 19 24.40 4.33 11.20
CA ALA A 19 24.10 3.11 11.93
C ALA A 19 22.62 2.72 11.82
N GLU A 20 21.70 3.69 11.88
CA GLU A 20 20.26 3.47 11.75
C GLU A 20 19.82 2.93 10.38
N ALA A 21 20.67 3.03 9.36
CA ALA A 21 20.42 2.50 8.02
C ALA A 21 21.29 1.27 7.69
N ASP A 22 22.08 0.78 8.65
CA ASP A 22 23.07 -0.30 8.48
C ASP A 22 23.96 -0.09 7.24
N GLY A 23 24.53 1.11 7.12
CA GLY A 23 25.29 1.48 5.93
C GLY A 23 26.13 2.74 6.02
N ARG A 24 26.82 3.01 4.92
CA ARG A 24 27.71 4.16 4.76
C ARG A 24 27.20 5.11 3.68
N GLY A 25 27.00 6.37 4.06
CA GLY A 25 26.61 7.42 3.13
C GLY A 25 27.83 8.07 2.48
N HIS A 26 27.79 8.27 1.16
CA HIS A 26 28.81 8.97 0.38
C HIS A 26 28.17 10.08 -0.44
N THR A 27 28.67 11.31 -0.27
CA THR A 27 28.13 12.51 -0.94
C THR A 27 29.09 12.95 -2.04
N PHE A 28 28.60 13.06 -3.27
CA PHE A 28 29.36 13.46 -4.43
C PHE A 28 28.78 14.70 -5.09
N VAL A 29 29.64 15.44 -5.78
CA VAL A 29 29.25 16.52 -6.70
C VAL A 29 29.96 16.32 -8.03
N HIS A 30 29.20 16.31 -9.13
CA HIS A 30 29.77 16.27 -10.47
C HIS A 30 30.42 17.61 -10.82
N GLU A 31 31.72 17.63 -11.11
CA GLU A 31 32.51 18.87 -11.20
C GLU A 31 32.03 19.79 -12.33
N LYS A 32 31.65 19.20 -13.48
CA LYS A 32 31.29 19.96 -14.67
C LYS A 32 29.90 20.61 -14.56
N THR A 33 28.94 19.93 -13.94
CA THR A 33 27.53 20.37 -13.93
C THR A 33 27.03 20.84 -12.57
N GLY A 34 27.69 20.44 -11.48
CA GLY A 34 27.20 20.63 -10.12
C GLY A 34 26.09 19.66 -9.70
N ALA A 35 25.81 18.62 -10.49
CA ALA A 35 24.83 17.59 -10.10
C ALA A 35 25.22 16.96 -8.77
N ARG A 36 24.23 16.84 -7.87
CA ARG A 36 24.42 16.29 -6.52
C ARG A 36 24.10 14.81 -6.56
N LEU A 37 24.94 14.00 -5.94
CA LEU A 37 24.70 12.56 -5.81
C LEU A 37 24.93 12.12 -4.37
N PHE A 38 24.02 11.30 -3.84
CA PHE A 38 24.19 10.63 -2.56
C PHE A 38 24.05 9.12 -2.77
N PHE A 39 25.07 8.38 -2.34
CA PHE A 39 25.08 6.93 -2.38
C PHE A 39 25.04 6.39 -0.95
N LEU A 40 24.00 5.62 -0.64
CA LEU A 40 23.88 4.87 0.61
C LEU A 40 24.26 3.41 0.37
N GLU A 41 25.51 3.09 0.70
CA GLU A 41 26.11 1.76 0.58
C GLU A 41 25.59 0.84 1.68
N THR A 42 24.92 -0.24 1.31
CA THR A 42 24.41 -1.28 2.23
C THR A 42 24.53 -2.65 1.58
N ALA A 43 24.38 -3.74 2.35
CA ALA A 43 24.33 -5.10 1.81
C ALA A 43 22.96 -5.50 1.19
N ASP A 44 22.00 -4.56 1.10
CA ASP A 44 20.68 -4.82 0.55
C ASP A 44 20.77 -4.99 -0.99
N ASP A 45 20.40 -6.18 -1.47
CA ASP A 45 20.44 -6.50 -2.90
C ASP A 45 19.35 -5.76 -3.70
N ASN A 46 18.32 -5.22 -3.04
CA ASN A 46 17.25 -4.46 -3.65
C ASN A 46 17.65 -2.99 -3.86
N LYS A 47 18.45 -2.77 -4.89
CA LYS A 47 19.01 -1.46 -5.24
C LYS A 47 17.93 -0.46 -5.60
N VAL A 48 18.16 0.81 -5.25
CA VAL A 48 17.27 1.93 -5.64
C VAL A 48 18.09 3.01 -6.34
N PHE A 49 17.55 3.51 -7.44
CA PHE A 49 17.98 4.73 -8.11
C PHE A 49 16.83 5.71 -8.06
N SER A 50 17.12 6.97 -7.79
CA SER A 50 16.18 8.05 -8.01
C SER A 50 16.92 9.25 -8.58
N ILE A 51 16.31 9.93 -9.53
CA ILE A 51 16.70 11.29 -9.90
C ILE A 51 15.53 12.22 -9.59
N SER A 52 15.82 13.26 -8.82
CA SER A 52 14.82 14.26 -8.42
C SER A 52 15.23 15.65 -8.89
N PHE A 53 14.24 16.49 -9.16
CA PHE A 53 14.43 17.89 -9.51
C PHE A 53 13.61 18.76 -8.58
N ARG A 54 14.17 19.91 -8.16
CA ARG A 54 13.42 20.93 -7.44
C ARG A 54 12.60 21.73 -8.46
N THR A 55 11.28 21.60 -8.43
CA THR A 55 10.34 22.01 -9.50
C THR A 55 9.21 22.87 -8.94
N PRO A 56 9.50 24.04 -8.34
CA PRO A 56 8.45 24.89 -7.78
C PRO A 56 7.52 25.42 -8.88
N PRO A 57 6.21 25.08 -8.88
CA PRO A 57 5.23 25.78 -9.69
C PRO A 57 5.12 27.27 -9.31
N VAL A 58 4.66 28.07 -10.25
CA VAL A 58 4.39 29.51 -10.04
C VAL A 58 2.92 29.87 -10.30
N ASP A 59 2.12 28.87 -10.66
CA ASP A 59 0.70 28.95 -10.99
C ASP A 59 0.06 27.57 -10.79
N ASP A 60 -1.27 27.50 -10.94
CA ASP A 60 -2.09 26.30 -10.77
C ASP A 60 -2.24 25.49 -12.07
N THR A 61 -1.40 25.71 -13.08
CA THR A 61 -1.54 25.03 -14.38
C THR A 61 -1.22 23.53 -14.33
N GLY A 62 -0.63 23.04 -13.23
CA GLY A 62 -0.19 21.66 -13.10
C GLY A 62 1.03 21.32 -13.95
N VAL A 63 1.77 22.31 -14.46
CA VAL A 63 2.90 22.08 -15.38
C VAL A 63 3.96 21.13 -14.81
N ALA A 64 4.18 21.11 -13.49
CA ALA A 64 5.09 20.16 -12.85
C ALA A 64 4.64 18.71 -13.04
N HIS A 65 3.36 18.45 -12.82
CA HIS A 65 2.73 17.14 -12.95
C HIS A 65 2.61 16.70 -14.42
N ILE A 66 2.20 17.61 -15.31
CA ILE A 66 2.10 17.32 -16.74
C ILE A 66 3.47 16.99 -17.34
N VAL A 67 4.53 17.70 -16.95
CA VAL A 67 5.90 17.37 -17.38
C VAL A 67 6.32 16.00 -16.84
N GLU A 68 5.93 15.65 -15.62
CA GLU A 68 6.26 14.35 -15.04
C GLU A 68 5.74 13.16 -15.84
N HIS A 69 4.46 13.21 -16.23
CA HIS A 69 3.89 12.25 -17.17
C HIS A 69 4.61 12.28 -18.52
N SER A 70 4.80 13.49 -19.06
CA SER A 70 5.24 13.69 -20.43
C SER A 70 6.68 13.25 -20.71
N VAL A 71 7.58 13.32 -19.72
CA VAL A 71 8.96 12.84 -19.91
C VAL A 71 9.02 11.33 -20.10
N LEU A 72 8.02 10.59 -19.62
CA LEU A 72 7.92 9.14 -19.75
C LEU A 72 7.28 8.69 -21.07
N CYS A 73 6.79 9.62 -21.91
CA CYS A 73 6.21 9.38 -23.23
C CYS A 73 7.26 9.34 -24.36
N GLY A 74 8.33 8.57 -24.15
CA GLY A 74 9.42 8.41 -25.11
C GLY A 74 10.58 9.38 -24.92
N SER A 75 11.76 8.95 -25.38
CA SER A 75 12.98 9.74 -25.33
C SER A 75 13.84 9.52 -26.57
N ARG A 76 14.97 10.23 -26.67
CA ARG A 76 15.93 10.12 -27.77
C ARG A 76 16.40 8.69 -28.03
N LYS A 77 16.72 7.91 -26.99
CA LYS A 77 17.16 6.51 -27.09
C LYS A 77 16.00 5.54 -27.22
N TYR A 78 14.85 5.88 -26.63
CA TYR A 78 13.68 5.02 -26.52
C TYR A 78 12.48 5.71 -27.17
N PRO A 79 12.42 5.81 -28.51
CA PRO A 79 11.39 6.55 -29.24
C PRO A 79 10.09 5.74 -29.34
N LEU A 80 9.63 5.22 -28.21
CA LEU A 80 8.35 4.53 -28.04
C LEU A 80 7.30 5.51 -27.54
N LYS A 81 6.03 5.18 -27.74
CA LYS A 81 4.91 5.95 -27.18
C LYS A 81 4.90 5.87 -25.66
N GLU A 82 5.07 4.68 -25.10
CA GLU A 82 5.04 4.43 -23.66
C GLU A 82 6.17 3.49 -23.18
N PRO A 83 7.45 3.95 -23.18
CA PRO A 83 8.58 3.19 -22.63
C PRO A 83 8.34 2.62 -21.23
N PHE A 84 7.68 3.41 -20.38
CA PHE A 84 7.35 3.04 -19.00
C PHE A 84 6.54 1.73 -18.94
N VAL A 85 5.55 1.56 -19.82
CA VAL A 85 4.69 0.38 -19.84
C VAL A 85 5.46 -0.87 -20.27
N GLU A 86 6.38 -0.74 -21.22
CA GLU A 86 7.24 -1.85 -21.64
C GLU A 86 8.20 -2.28 -20.53
N LEU A 87 8.69 -1.34 -19.71
CA LEU A 87 9.48 -1.67 -18.52
C LEU A 87 8.65 -2.41 -17.47
N VAL A 88 7.42 -1.97 -17.19
CA VAL A 88 6.53 -2.65 -16.23
C VAL A 88 6.35 -4.14 -16.61
N LYS A 89 6.23 -4.43 -17.91
CA LYS A 89 5.99 -5.78 -18.42
C LYS A 89 7.26 -6.64 -18.53
N GLY A 90 8.40 -6.04 -18.82
CA GLY A 90 9.61 -6.74 -19.27
C GLY A 90 10.82 -6.69 -18.32
N SER A 91 10.67 -6.16 -17.11
CA SER A 91 11.75 -5.99 -16.12
C SER A 91 11.54 -6.84 -14.86
N LEU A 92 12.61 -7.00 -14.08
CA LEU A 92 12.57 -7.53 -12.71
C LEU A 92 12.46 -6.41 -11.66
N ASN A 93 11.80 -5.31 -12.03
CA ASN A 93 11.61 -4.18 -11.13
C ASN A 93 10.91 -4.65 -9.84
N THR A 94 11.35 -4.09 -8.73
CA THR A 94 10.69 -4.18 -7.43
C THR A 94 9.93 -2.90 -7.11
N PHE A 95 10.24 -1.82 -7.83
CA PHE A 95 9.49 -0.58 -7.84
C PHE A 95 9.76 0.18 -9.13
N LEU A 96 8.73 0.79 -9.69
CA LEU A 96 8.79 1.60 -10.89
C LEU A 96 7.67 2.64 -10.81
N ASN A 97 8.01 3.91 -10.60
CA ASN A 97 7.02 4.98 -10.55
C ASN A 97 7.67 6.36 -10.82
N ALA A 98 6.86 7.40 -10.82
CA ALA A 98 7.26 8.79 -10.71
C ALA A 98 6.26 9.53 -9.80
N MET A 99 6.69 10.64 -9.19
CA MET A 99 5.92 11.35 -8.18
C MET A 99 6.14 12.85 -8.28
N THR A 100 5.04 13.60 -8.33
CA THR A 100 5.04 15.07 -8.23
C THR A 100 4.61 15.50 -6.84
N PHE A 101 5.50 16.20 -6.14
CA PHE A 101 5.25 16.86 -4.85
C PHE A 101 5.07 18.37 -5.07
N PRO A 102 4.64 19.13 -4.04
CA PRO A 102 4.45 20.58 -4.16
C PRO A 102 5.68 21.38 -4.65
N ASP A 103 6.90 20.86 -4.49
CA ASP A 103 8.15 21.57 -4.78
C ASP A 103 9.25 20.73 -5.47
N LYS A 104 8.96 19.46 -5.78
CA LYS A 104 9.90 18.53 -6.40
C LYS A 104 9.18 17.48 -7.25
N THR A 105 9.89 16.96 -8.24
CA THR A 105 9.48 15.77 -8.99
C THR A 105 10.54 14.69 -8.80
N MET A 106 10.12 13.46 -8.52
CA MET A 106 11.00 12.32 -8.25
C MET A 106 10.75 11.16 -9.22
N TYR A 107 11.82 10.56 -9.74
CA TYR A 107 11.76 9.43 -10.67
C TYR A 107 12.53 8.23 -10.12
N PRO A 108 11.95 7.46 -9.19
CA PRO A 108 12.62 6.30 -8.60
C PRO A 108 12.32 4.98 -9.32
N VAL A 109 13.34 4.13 -9.36
CA VAL A 109 13.26 2.73 -9.77
C VAL A 109 14.00 1.85 -8.77
N ALA A 110 13.58 0.60 -8.64
CA ALA A 110 14.26 -0.37 -7.81
C ALA A 110 14.32 -1.74 -8.49
N SER A 111 15.42 -2.47 -8.27
CA SER A 111 15.57 -3.83 -8.75
C SER A 111 16.63 -4.59 -7.95
N ARG A 112 16.41 -5.89 -7.79
CA ARG A 112 17.41 -6.79 -7.20
C ARG A 112 18.50 -7.19 -8.20
N ASN A 113 18.21 -7.07 -9.50
CA ASN A 113 19.09 -7.52 -10.57
C ASN A 113 19.95 -6.38 -11.10
N ASP A 114 21.26 -6.57 -11.23
CA ASP A 114 22.19 -5.49 -11.60
C ASP A 114 21.98 -4.98 -13.03
N ARG A 115 21.69 -5.88 -13.96
CA ARG A 115 21.46 -5.51 -15.36
C ARG A 115 20.11 -4.81 -15.52
N ASP A 116 19.09 -5.31 -14.84
CA ASP A 116 17.76 -4.70 -14.81
C ASP A 116 17.82 -3.31 -14.20
N PHE A 117 18.49 -3.17 -13.05
CA PHE A 117 18.74 -1.89 -12.41
C PHE A 117 19.42 -0.89 -13.36
N GLN A 118 20.44 -1.34 -14.09
CA GLN A 118 21.13 -0.52 -15.08
C GLN A 118 20.22 -0.11 -16.26
N ASN A 119 19.37 -1.02 -16.73
CA ASN A 119 18.40 -0.76 -17.80
C ASN A 119 17.36 0.27 -17.36
N LEU A 120 16.75 0.09 -16.19
CA LEU A 120 15.75 1.00 -15.62
C LEU A 120 16.34 2.40 -15.42
N MET A 121 17.54 2.47 -14.83
CA MET A 121 18.26 3.73 -14.65
C MET A 121 18.53 4.43 -15.99
N ASP A 122 18.92 3.70 -17.04
CA ASP A 122 19.19 4.31 -18.34
C ASP A 122 17.94 4.88 -19.00
N VAL A 123 16.83 4.14 -18.98
CA VAL A 123 15.55 4.60 -19.55
C VAL A 123 15.08 5.85 -18.83
N TYR A 124 15.13 5.86 -17.50
CA TYR A 124 14.73 7.01 -16.69
C TYR A 124 15.63 8.23 -16.91
N LEU A 125 16.95 8.04 -17.00
CA LEU A 125 17.89 9.13 -17.28
C LEU A 125 17.66 9.75 -18.66
N ASP A 126 17.41 8.94 -19.71
CA ASP A 126 17.14 9.47 -21.04
C ASP A 126 15.77 10.16 -21.12
N ALA A 127 14.77 9.62 -20.42
CA ALA A 127 13.45 10.22 -20.27
C ALA A 127 13.55 11.63 -19.67
N VAL A 128 14.18 11.79 -18.51
CA VAL A 128 14.20 13.10 -17.82
C VAL A 128 15.10 14.15 -18.48
N PHE A 129 16.13 13.74 -19.24
CA PHE A 129 17.08 14.69 -19.86
C PHE A 129 16.81 14.94 -21.34
N TYR A 130 16.31 13.95 -22.08
CA TYR A 130 16.10 14.02 -23.53
C TYR A 130 14.71 13.48 -23.96
N PRO A 131 13.61 13.98 -23.40
CA PRO A 131 12.28 13.45 -23.68
C PRO A 131 11.76 13.89 -25.05
N SER A 132 10.93 13.03 -25.65
CA SER A 132 10.27 13.26 -26.94
C SER A 132 9.32 14.47 -26.92
N MET A 133 8.79 14.85 -25.74
CA MET A 133 7.92 16.02 -25.55
C MET A 133 8.53 17.33 -26.10
N ARG A 134 9.86 17.41 -26.20
CA ARG A 134 10.56 18.58 -26.75
C ARG A 134 10.35 18.78 -28.26
N THR A 135 9.96 17.73 -28.95
CA THR A 135 9.81 17.71 -30.42
C THR A 135 8.43 17.28 -30.88
N ASN A 136 7.65 16.65 -30.00
CA ASN A 136 6.30 16.18 -30.29
C ASN A 136 5.25 16.94 -29.46
N PRO A 137 4.51 17.90 -30.04
CA PRO A 137 3.48 18.65 -29.34
C PRO A 137 2.24 17.80 -28.99
N GLN A 138 2.06 16.63 -29.60
CA GLN A 138 0.96 15.72 -29.23
C GLN A 138 1.10 15.18 -27.80
N VAL A 139 2.31 15.19 -27.23
CA VAL A 139 2.52 14.75 -25.84
C VAL A 139 1.78 15.68 -24.87
N LEU A 140 1.85 17.00 -25.04
CA LEU A 140 1.08 17.92 -24.20
C LEU A 140 -0.43 17.74 -24.40
N MET A 141 -0.87 17.49 -25.64
CA MET A 141 -2.28 17.24 -25.91
C MET A 141 -2.78 16.00 -25.17
N GLN A 142 -2.01 14.92 -25.19
CA GLN A 142 -2.35 13.67 -24.52
C GLN A 142 -2.27 13.79 -23.00
N GLU A 143 -1.09 14.10 -22.47
CA GLU A 143 -0.81 14.02 -21.04
C GLU A 143 -1.34 15.23 -20.27
N GLY A 144 -1.32 16.42 -20.87
CA GLY A 144 -1.80 17.64 -20.24
C GLY A 144 -3.27 17.91 -20.55
N TRP A 145 -3.49 18.68 -21.62
CA TRP A 145 -4.82 19.04 -22.07
C TRP A 145 -4.85 19.44 -23.56
N HIS A 146 -6.01 19.29 -24.19
CA HIS A 146 -6.33 19.82 -25.51
C HIS A 146 -7.82 20.11 -25.66
N TYR A 147 -8.17 20.83 -26.74
CA TYR A 147 -9.55 20.92 -27.20
C TYR A 147 -9.93 19.67 -27.99
N GLU A 148 -11.05 19.06 -27.65
CA GLU A 148 -11.60 17.89 -28.34
C GLU A 148 -12.88 18.27 -29.10
N LEU A 149 -12.98 17.82 -30.35
CA LEU A 149 -14.10 18.11 -31.25
C LEU A 149 -14.36 16.94 -32.21
N ASP A 150 -15.52 16.31 -32.11
CA ASP A 150 -15.89 15.14 -32.93
C ASP A 150 -16.28 15.53 -34.37
N ASP A 151 -16.98 16.65 -34.51
CA ASP A 151 -17.39 17.24 -35.78
C ASP A 151 -17.55 18.77 -35.64
N ALA A 152 -17.63 19.49 -36.76
CA ALA A 152 -17.63 20.95 -36.78
C ALA A 152 -18.80 21.60 -36.01
N ASP A 153 -19.92 20.89 -35.86
CA ASP A 153 -21.14 21.39 -35.20
C ASP A 153 -21.19 20.99 -33.71
N ALA A 154 -20.49 19.93 -33.31
CA ALA A 154 -20.40 19.45 -31.93
C ALA A 154 -19.82 20.49 -30.92
N PRO A 155 -20.26 20.52 -29.66
CA PRO A 155 -19.67 21.44 -28.68
C PRO A 155 -18.19 21.12 -28.42
N LEU A 156 -17.38 22.18 -28.27
CA LEU A 156 -15.96 22.06 -27.92
C LEU A 156 -15.81 21.52 -26.49
N ARG A 157 -14.85 20.62 -26.24
CA ARG A 157 -14.57 20.03 -24.91
C ARG A 157 -13.09 20.15 -24.56
N TYR A 158 -12.77 20.03 -23.27
CA TYR A 158 -11.41 19.78 -22.79
C TYR A 158 -11.19 18.29 -22.58
N SER A 159 -9.99 17.80 -22.91
CA SER A 159 -9.57 16.42 -22.66
C SER A 159 -8.06 16.36 -22.43
N GLY A 160 -7.57 15.33 -21.74
CA GLY A 160 -6.16 15.12 -21.38
C GLY A 160 -6.03 14.26 -20.12
N VAL A 161 -4.91 13.55 -19.95
CA VAL A 161 -4.70 12.61 -18.82
C VAL A 161 -4.75 13.37 -17.49
N VAL A 162 -3.85 14.32 -17.28
CA VAL A 162 -3.76 15.08 -16.02
C VAL A 162 -4.99 15.98 -15.81
N TYR A 163 -5.54 16.59 -16.87
CA TYR A 163 -6.79 17.34 -16.75
C TYR A 163 -7.93 16.49 -16.17
N ASN A 164 -8.11 15.27 -16.66
CA ASN A 164 -9.15 14.36 -16.19
C ASN A 164 -8.86 13.80 -14.80
N GLU A 165 -7.59 13.50 -14.51
CA GLU A 165 -7.13 13.07 -13.19
C GLU A 165 -7.44 14.12 -12.12
N MET A 166 -7.01 15.36 -12.34
CA MET A 166 -7.20 16.45 -11.37
C MET A 166 -8.67 16.86 -11.22
N LYS A 167 -9.48 16.71 -12.29
CA LYS A 167 -10.94 16.87 -12.19
C LYS A 167 -11.54 15.81 -11.25
N GLY A 168 -11.00 14.60 -11.24
CA GLY A 168 -11.35 13.55 -10.28
C GLY A 168 -10.85 13.86 -8.87
N ALA A 169 -9.56 14.16 -8.70
CA ALA A 169 -8.93 14.41 -7.41
C ALA A 169 -9.59 15.59 -6.66
N LEU A 170 -9.72 16.76 -7.30
CA LEU A 170 -10.33 17.94 -6.66
C LEU A 170 -11.86 17.90 -6.56
N SER A 171 -12.49 16.79 -6.97
CA SER A 171 -13.90 16.51 -6.65
C SER A 171 -14.06 15.84 -5.28
N ALA A 172 -13.00 15.20 -4.76
CA ALA A 172 -13.00 14.64 -3.41
C ALA A 172 -12.89 15.77 -2.37
N PRO A 173 -13.79 15.84 -1.38
CA PRO A 173 -13.78 16.94 -0.40
C PRO A 173 -12.50 17.01 0.44
N ASP A 174 -11.91 15.86 0.78
CA ASP A 174 -10.69 15.78 1.59
C ASP A 174 -9.46 16.33 0.84
N ASP A 175 -9.28 15.94 -0.43
CA ASP A 175 -8.18 16.43 -1.28
C ASP A 175 -8.33 17.94 -1.55
N LEU A 176 -9.56 18.39 -1.84
CA LEU A 176 -9.86 19.80 -1.99
C LEU A 176 -9.55 20.57 -0.70
N LEU A 177 -9.94 20.06 0.47
CA LEU A 177 -9.64 20.68 1.76
C LEU A 177 -8.12 20.81 1.97
N GLY A 178 -7.34 19.75 1.69
CA GLY A 178 -5.87 19.77 1.77
C GLY A 178 -5.24 20.85 0.89
N SER A 179 -5.65 20.93 -0.37
CA SER A 179 -5.21 21.97 -1.31
C SER A 179 -5.53 23.39 -0.79
N ARG A 180 -6.75 23.61 -0.27
CA ARG A 180 -7.16 24.91 0.27
C ARG A 180 -6.46 25.26 1.59
N ILE A 181 -6.08 24.27 2.41
CA ILE A 181 -5.24 24.47 3.61
C ILE A 181 -3.84 24.96 3.19
N MET A 182 -3.22 24.32 2.19
CA MET A 182 -1.91 24.73 1.67
C MET A 182 -1.95 26.16 1.13
N ALA A 183 -2.93 26.49 0.28
CA ALA A 183 -3.14 27.85 -0.24
C ALA A 183 -3.39 28.89 0.87
N ALA A 184 -4.09 28.51 1.95
CA ALA A 184 -4.33 29.41 3.07
C ALA A 184 -3.09 29.65 3.94
N LEU A 185 -2.24 28.64 4.13
CA LEU A 185 -1.03 28.73 4.97
C LEU A 185 0.17 29.34 4.23
N TYR A 186 0.29 29.15 2.91
CA TYR A 186 1.49 29.52 2.15
C TYR A 186 1.24 30.47 0.97
N PRO A 187 0.53 31.59 1.15
CA PRO A 187 0.09 32.46 0.05
C PRO A 187 1.23 33.12 -0.75
N ASP A 188 2.44 33.20 -0.19
CA ASP A 188 3.58 33.92 -0.79
C ASP A 188 4.63 32.97 -1.41
N THR A 189 4.39 31.66 -1.43
CA THR A 189 5.36 30.65 -1.88
C THR A 189 4.73 29.65 -2.85
N THR A 190 5.57 28.79 -3.45
CA THR A 190 5.12 27.72 -4.36
C THR A 190 4.05 26.81 -3.78
N TYR A 191 4.03 26.64 -2.45
CA TYR A 191 3.08 25.76 -1.76
C TYR A 191 1.64 26.31 -1.78
N GLY A 192 1.47 27.59 -2.11
CA GLY A 192 0.15 28.16 -2.32
C GLY A 192 -0.50 27.76 -3.65
N CYS A 193 0.27 27.18 -4.57
CA CYS A 193 -0.19 26.71 -5.88
C CYS A 193 -0.51 25.20 -5.84
N GLU A 194 -1.45 24.78 -6.67
CA GLU A 194 -1.78 23.37 -6.89
C GLU A 194 -0.82 22.74 -7.90
N SER A 195 0.24 22.08 -7.41
CA SER A 195 1.27 21.45 -8.26
C SER A 195 0.73 20.35 -9.18
N GLY A 196 -0.35 19.68 -8.79
CA GLY A 196 -1.05 18.69 -9.62
C GLY A 196 -1.84 19.34 -10.77
N GLY A 197 -2.28 20.58 -10.56
CA GLY A 197 -3.07 21.41 -11.47
C GLY A 197 -4.52 21.59 -11.01
N ASP A 198 -5.01 22.83 -11.00
CA ASP A 198 -6.44 23.11 -10.87
C ASP A 198 -7.10 22.95 -12.27
N PRO A 199 -8.14 22.13 -12.44
CA PRO A 199 -8.83 21.95 -13.72
C PRO A 199 -9.29 23.24 -14.40
N GLU A 200 -9.57 24.30 -13.62
CA GLU A 200 -9.93 25.61 -14.17
C GLU A 200 -8.70 26.36 -14.75
N ALA A 201 -7.49 26.06 -14.27
CA ALA A 201 -6.23 26.70 -14.67
C ALA A 201 -5.41 25.87 -15.68
N ILE A 202 -5.50 24.53 -15.67
CA ILE A 202 -4.80 23.64 -16.60
C ILE A 202 -4.95 24.10 -18.07
N PRO A 203 -6.16 24.48 -18.56
CA PRO A 203 -6.34 24.93 -19.94
C PRO A 203 -5.65 26.25 -20.31
N THR A 204 -4.95 26.89 -19.37
CA THR A 204 -4.13 28.07 -19.65
C THR A 204 -2.67 27.72 -19.93
N LEU A 205 -2.25 26.46 -19.70
CA LEU A 205 -0.91 25.98 -20.01
C LEU A 205 -0.67 25.97 -21.52
N THR A 206 0.36 26.68 -21.97
CA THR A 206 0.76 26.71 -23.38
C THR A 206 1.92 25.74 -23.65
N GLN A 207 2.11 25.35 -24.93
CA GLN A 207 3.25 24.56 -25.35
C GLN A 207 4.60 25.21 -24.98
N GLU A 208 4.69 26.54 -25.04
CA GLU A 208 5.90 27.28 -24.66
C GLU A 208 6.19 27.16 -23.16
N MET A 209 5.19 27.43 -22.31
CA MET A 209 5.32 27.28 -20.85
C MET A 209 5.73 25.86 -20.45
N PHE A 210 5.12 24.86 -21.08
CA PHE A 210 5.41 23.44 -20.86
C PHE A 210 6.87 23.09 -21.21
N LEU A 211 7.37 23.54 -22.36
CA LEU A 211 8.76 23.31 -22.78
C LEU A 211 9.77 24.10 -21.95
N ASP A 212 9.43 25.33 -21.57
CA ASP A 212 10.26 26.21 -20.75
C ASP A 212 10.41 25.68 -19.33
N PHE A 213 9.35 25.10 -18.76
CA PHE A 213 9.40 24.46 -17.45
C PHE A 213 10.43 23.32 -17.42
N HIS A 214 10.37 22.42 -18.40
CA HIS A 214 11.37 21.37 -18.55
C HIS A 214 12.77 21.97 -18.75
N ALA A 215 12.94 22.90 -19.71
CA ALA A 215 14.25 23.49 -20.00
C ALA A 215 14.87 24.19 -18.77
N ARG A 216 14.04 24.77 -17.91
CA ARG A 216 14.46 25.45 -16.69
C ARG A 216 14.86 24.49 -15.57
N TYR A 217 14.02 23.51 -15.26
CA TYR A 217 14.17 22.71 -14.04
C TYR A 217 14.82 21.34 -14.24
N TYR A 218 14.73 20.75 -15.44
CA TYR A 218 15.26 19.40 -15.76
C TYR A 218 16.70 19.48 -16.28
N HIS A 219 17.55 20.13 -15.49
CA HIS A 219 18.98 20.29 -15.78
C HIS A 219 19.82 19.62 -14.68
N PRO A 220 20.96 18.97 -15.00
CA PRO A 220 21.83 18.36 -14.00
C PRO A 220 22.23 19.26 -12.82
N SER A 221 22.41 20.56 -13.04
CA SER A 221 22.69 21.54 -11.96
C SER A 221 21.58 21.65 -10.90
N ASN A 222 20.36 21.20 -11.22
CA ASN A 222 19.22 21.15 -10.32
C ASN A 222 18.90 19.71 -9.83
N SER A 223 19.60 18.70 -10.33
CA SER A 223 19.28 17.29 -10.03
C SER A 223 19.85 16.81 -8.70
N TYR A 224 19.10 15.93 -8.05
CA TYR A 224 19.47 15.17 -6.87
C TYR A 224 19.43 13.69 -7.23
N ILE A 225 20.60 13.07 -7.39
CA ILE A 225 20.73 11.67 -7.77
C ILE A 225 20.95 10.83 -6.52
N TYR A 226 20.07 9.88 -6.26
CA TYR A 226 20.16 8.98 -5.13
C TYR A 226 20.43 7.55 -5.60
N LEU A 227 21.40 6.90 -4.97
CA LEU A 227 21.74 5.49 -5.17
C LEU A 227 21.70 4.78 -3.81
N TYR A 228 21.16 3.57 -3.78
CA TYR A 228 21.03 2.74 -2.57
C TYR A 228 21.31 1.28 -2.88
N GLY A 229 21.99 0.58 -1.96
CA GLY A 229 22.11 -0.88 -1.98
C GLY A 229 23.48 -1.38 -2.42
N ASP A 230 23.56 -2.70 -2.61
CA ASP A 230 24.76 -3.42 -3.03
C ASP A 230 25.01 -3.21 -4.54
N MET A 231 25.98 -2.35 -4.89
CA MET A 231 26.35 -2.04 -6.27
C MET A 231 27.81 -1.59 -6.40
N ASP A 232 28.37 -1.73 -7.61
CA ASP A 232 29.64 -1.10 -7.98
C ASP A 232 29.42 0.40 -8.26
N ILE A 233 29.75 1.23 -7.27
CA ILE A 233 29.57 2.68 -7.38
C ILE A 233 30.48 3.31 -8.46
N GLU A 234 31.71 2.83 -8.66
CA GLU A 234 32.61 3.40 -9.66
C GLU A 234 32.06 3.18 -11.08
N GLU A 235 31.48 2.01 -11.34
CA GLU A 235 30.76 1.70 -12.58
C GLU A 235 29.59 2.66 -12.81
N LYS A 236 28.77 2.94 -11.77
CA LYS A 236 27.61 3.84 -11.89
C LYS A 236 28.03 5.28 -12.10
N LEU A 237 29.06 5.77 -11.40
CA LEU A 237 29.60 7.11 -11.62
C LEU A 237 30.15 7.26 -13.04
N ALA A 238 30.92 6.28 -13.53
CA ALA A 238 31.41 6.26 -14.90
C ALA A 238 30.28 6.27 -15.95
N TYR A 239 29.17 5.60 -15.64
CA TYR A 239 28.00 5.58 -16.50
C TYR A 239 27.31 6.94 -16.57
N LEU A 240 26.97 7.50 -15.41
CA LEU A 240 26.27 8.78 -15.28
C LEU A 240 27.03 9.91 -15.99
N ASP A 241 28.35 10.00 -15.78
CA ASP A 241 29.21 10.99 -16.43
C ASP A 241 29.22 10.82 -17.95
N ARG A 242 29.65 9.65 -18.45
CA ARG A 242 29.86 9.45 -19.90
C ARG A 242 28.56 9.51 -20.71
N ALA A 243 27.46 9.01 -20.16
CA ALA A 243 26.21 8.83 -20.92
C ALA A 243 25.33 10.09 -20.88
N TYR A 244 25.43 10.89 -19.81
CA TYR A 244 24.52 12.01 -19.56
C TYR A 244 25.24 13.28 -19.10
N LEU A 245 25.85 13.27 -17.91
CA LEU A 245 26.20 14.51 -17.23
C LEU A 245 27.33 15.29 -17.92
N SER A 246 28.28 14.61 -18.56
CA SER A 246 29.37 15.25 -19.32
C SER A 246 28.89 16.07 -20.52
N HIS A 247 27.66 15.85 -21.00
CA HIS A 247 27.06 16.57 -22.12
C HIS A 247 26.51 17.97 -21.76
N PHE A 248 26.47 18.30 -20.47
CA PHE A 248 25.93 19.57 -19.98
C PHE A 248 27.03 20.47 -19.41
N GLU A 249 26.74 21.76 -19.30
CA GLU A 249 27.56 22.75 -18.60
C GLU A 249 26.81 23.25 -17.38
N ARG A 250 27.51 23.61 -16.30
CA ARG A 250 26.85 24.15 -15.11
C ARG A 250 26.09 25.44 -15.41
N ILE A 251 24.85 25.52 -14.95
CA ILE A 251 24.01 26.74 -15.00
C ILE A 251 23.49 27.11 -13.61
N SER A 252 22.99 28.35 -13.48
CA SER A 252 22.19 28.77 -12.33
C SER A 252 20.72 28.44 -12.60
N VAL A 253 20.07 27.72 -11.68
CA VAL A 253 18.65 27.36 -11.79
C VAL A 253 17.89 28.07 -10.67
N PRO A 254 16.88 28.92 -10.99
CA PRO A 254 16.12 29.67 -9.98
C PRO A 254 15.06 28.77 -9.33
N SER A 255 15.47 27.70 -8.66
CA SER A 255 14.56 26.71 -8.04
C SER A 255 14.44 26.87 -6.53
N ARG A 256 15.13 27.82 -5.89
CA ARG A 256 15.11 28.02 -4.43
C ARG A 256 13.68 28.18 -3.91
N ILE A 257 13.36 27.43 -2.86
CA ILE A 257 12.09 27.57 -2.14
C ILE A 257 12.29 28.60 -1.01
N ASP A 258 11.53 29.68 -1.07
CA ASP A 258 11.56 30.70 -0.04
C ASP A 258 10.64 30.34 1.13
N ARG A 259 10.91 30.95 2.29
CA ARG A 259 10.10 30.77 3.49
C ARG A 259 8.87 31.66 3.44
N GLN A 260 7.73 31.11 3.83
CA GLN A 260 6.52 31.85 4.13
C GLN A 260 6.72 32.65 5.42
N GLN A 261 6.38 33.94 5.37
CA GLN A 261 6.39 34.81 6.53
C GLN A 261 5.20 34.53 7.45
N ALA A 262 5.45 34.61 8.76
CA ALA A 262 4.42 34.42 9.78
C ALA A 262 3.29 35.45 9.63
N PHE A 263 2.04 35.02 9.77
CA PHE A 263 0.90 35.93 9.81
C PHE A 263 0.93 36.83 11.06
N ALA A 264 0.27 37.99 10.99
CA ALA A 264 0.06 38.87 12.14
C ALA A 264 -1.01 38.33 13.12
N GLY A 265 -1.82 37.37 12.68
CA GLY A 265 -2.88 36.72 13.43
C GLY A 265 -3.63 35.72 12.55
N ARG A 266 -4.61 35.02 13.13
CA ARG A 266 -5.37 33.98 12.41
C ARG A 266 -6.00 34.54 11.13
N VAL A 267 -5.85 33.78 10.04
CA VAL A 267 -6.57 33.95 8.78
C VAL A 267 -7.77 33.01 8.73
N GLU A 268 -8.88 33.45 8.15
CA GLU A 268 -10.08 32.62 7.97
C GLU A 268 -10.43 32.53 6.49
N LYS A 269 -10.68 31.30 6.00
CA LYS A 269 -11.03 31.02 4.61
C LYS A 269 -12.25 30.11 4.56
N ALA A 270 -13.25 30.50 3.79
CA ALA A 270 -14.46 29.72 3.57
C ALA A 270 -14.51 29.28 2.10
N HIS A 271 -14.72 27.99 1.89
CA HIS A 271 -14.82 27.36 0.59
C HIS A 271 -16.07 26.50 0.50
N PHE A 272 -16.39 26.07 -0.72
CA PHE A 272 -17.51 25.19 -1.01
C PHE A 272 -17.04 23.99 -1.81
N TYR A 273 -17.73 22.87 -1.64
CA TYR A 273 -17.53 21.67 -2.45
C TYR A 273 -18.87 21.18 -3.01
N PRO A 274 -18.88 20.56 -4.20
CA PRO A 274 -20.12 20.08 -4.81
C PRO A 274 -20.62 18.80 -4.13
N ILE A 275 -21.94 18.69 -3.93
CA ILE A 275 -22.63 17.45 -3.54
C ILE A 275 -23.79 17.16 -4.49
N GLY A 276 -24.27 15.92 -4.52
CA GLY A 276 -25.46 15.53 -5.28
C GLY A 276 -26.72 16.30 -4.85
N THR A 277 -27.68 16.43 -5.77
CA THR A 277 -28.93 17.20 -5.52
C THR A 277 -29.80 16.64 -4.40
N GLU A 278 -29.68 15.34 -4.12
CA GLU A 278 -30.42 14.64 -3.06
C GLU A 278 -29.60 14.46 -1.77
N GLU A 279 -28.31 14.81 -1.77
CA GLU A 279 -27.47 14.68 -0.59
C GLU A 279 -27.79 15.77 0.45
N PRO A 280 -27.72 15.45 1.76
CA PRO A 280 -27.99 16.42 2.82
C PRO A 280 -26.92 17.52 2.85
N LEU A 281 -27.36 18.75 3.12
CA LEU A 281 -26.48 19.88 3.39
C LEU A 281 -26.06 19.89 4.87
N GLU A 282 -26.98 19.46 5.72
CA GLU A 282 -26.82 19.38 7.16
C GLU A 282 -25.78 18.31 7.53
N GLU A 283 -24.97 18.61 8.55
CA GLU A 283 -23.92 17.75 9.08
C GLU A 283 -22.97 17.21 8.00
N ASN A 284 -22.68 18.04 6.99
CA ASN A 284 -21.85 17.66 5.86
C ASN A 284 -20.79 18.72 5.52
N SER A 285 -20.47 19.61 6.47
CA SER A 285 -19.35 20.55 6.37
C SER A 285 -18.08 20.02 7.00
N PHE A 286 -16.93 20.59 6.61
CA PHE A 286 -15.64 20.37 7.24
C PHE A 286 -15.17 21.63 7.95
N LEU A 287 -14.60 21.45 9.14
CA LEU A 287 -13.92 22.48 9.91
C LEU A 287 -12.46 22.07 10.08
N SER A 288 -11.52 22.96 9.75
CA SER A 288 -10.10 22.68 9.97
C SER A 288 -9.38 23.87 10.60
N LEU A 289 -8.53 23.59 11.59
CA LEU A 289 -7.64 24.58 12.19
C LEU A 289 -6.20 24.13 11.96
N ASN A 290 -5.41 25.02 11.38
CA ASN A 290 -4.17 24.67 10.69
C ASN A 290 -3.03 25.61 11.08
N TRP A 291 -1.81 25.10 11.19
CA TRP A 291 -0.61 25.87 11.54
C TRP A 291 0.58 25.48 10.69
N VAL A 292 1.44 26.47 10.38
CA VAL A 292 2.83 26.21 10.01
C VAL A 292 3.63 25.98 11.28
N ILE A 293 4.22 24.81 11.45
CA ILE A 293 4.76 24.33 12.73
C ILE A 293 6.29 24.40 12.86
N GLY A 294 6.96 25.12 11.96
CA GLY A 294 8.38 25.40 12.07
C GLY A 294 9.12 25.18 10.76
N ASP A 295 10.30 24.59 10.86
CA ASP A 295 11.18 24.26 9.75
C ASP A 295 11.50 22.77 9.80
N THR A 296 11.57 22.13 8.65
CA THR A 296 11.90 20.70 8.54
C THR A 296 13.30 20.37 9.09
N SER A 297 14.24 21.32 9.11
CA SER A 297 15.55 21.13 9.76
C SER A 297 15.49 20.96 11.28
N ASP A 298 14.41 21.39 11.96
CA ASP A 298 14.19 21.17 13.40
C ASP A 298 13.62 19.77 13.66
N ARG A 299 14.45 18.74 13.41
CA ARG A 299 14.07 17.32 13.51
C ARG A 299 13.42 16.96 14.84
N LYS A 300 13.89 17.55 15.94
CA LYS A 300 13.35 17.31 17.28
C LYS A 300 11.91 17.81 17.39
N ARG A 301 11.64 19.05 17.00
CA ARG A 301 10.27 19.60 17.01
C ARG A 301 9.35 18.85 16.06
N VAL A 302 9.82 18.56 14.85
CA VAL A 302 9.06 17.82 13.83
C VAL A 302 8.64 16.46 14.41
N MET A 303 9.59 15.69 14.94
CA MET A 303 9.32 14.37 15.53
C MET A 303 8.44 14.46 16.79
N ALA A 304 8.62 15.47 17.63
CA ALA A 304 7.75 15.72 18.79
C ALA A 304 6.29 15.97 18.37
N LEU A 305 6.07 16.74 17.31
CA LEU A 305 4.73 17.01 16.78
C LEU A 305 4.10 15.79 16.12
N GLN A 306 4.89 14.92 15.49
CA GLN A 306 4.41 13.63 15.01
C GLN A 306 3.96 12.70 16.16
N ILE A 307 4.69 12.72 17.29
CA ILE A 307 4.30 12.01 18.51
C ILE A 307 3.00 12.60 19.10
N LEU A 308 2.89 13.93 19.14
CA LEU A 308 1.69 14.62 19.61
C LEU A 308 0.48 14.40 18.70
N ASP A 309 0.67 14.35 17.38
CA ASP A 309 -0.38 13.97 16.44
C ASP A 309 -1.02 12.63 16.84
N HIS A 310 -0.17 11.62 17.03
CA HIS A 310 -0.62 10.30 17.44
C HIS A 310 -1.29 10.32 18.82
N ALA A 311 -0.65 10.95 19.81
CA ALA A 311 -1.09 10.98 21.20
C ALA A 311 -2.42 11.75 21.38
N LEU A 312 -2.56 12.90 20.73
CA LEU A 312 -3.68 13.81 20.94
C LEU A 312 -4.90 13.51 20.07
N LEU A 313 -4.71 12.85 18.90
CA LEU A 313 -5.78 12.67 17.91
C LEU A 313 -5.99 11.21 17.46
N ARG A 314 -4.93 10.39 17.33
CA ARG A 314 -5.06 9.06 16.69
C ARG A 314 -5.26 7.90 17.65
N MET A 315 -4.71 7.95 18.87
CA MET A 315 -4.85 6.86 19.84
C MET A 315 -6.27 6.74 20.40
N GLN A 316 -6.64 5.55 20.85
CA GLN A 316 -7.85 5.37 21.65
C GLN A 316 -7.70 6.11 22.98
N GLY A 317 -8.70 6.90 23.37
CA GLY A 317 -8.62 7.77 24.55
C GLY A 317 -7.81 9.06 24.33
N ALA A 318 -7.43 9.37 23.09
CA ALA A 318 -6.76 10.61 22.72
C ALA A 318 -7.55 11.86 23.19
N PRO A 319 -6.97 12.74 24.01
CA PRO A 319 -7.73 13.74 24.76
C PRO A 319 -8.36 14.83 23.88
N LEU A 320 -7.68 15.25 22.81
CA LEU A 320 -8.20 16.28 21.92
C LEU A 320 -9.29 15.74 21.01
N ARG A 321 -9.12 14.53 20.48
CA ARG A 321 -10.18 13.81 19.76
C ARG A 321 -11.41 13.61 20.62
N GLN A 322 -11.24 13.14 21.86
CA GLN A 322 -12.35 12.91 22.79
C GLN A 322 -13.10 14.21 23.09
N ALA A 323 -12.41 15.33 23.34
CA ALA A 323 -13.04 16.61 23.60
C ALA A 323 -13.91 17.11 22.42
N LEU A 324 -13.46 16.86 21.19
CA LEU A 324 -14.21 17.22 19.97
C LEU A 324 -15.44 16.33 19.75
N ILE A 325 -15.31 15.02 20.02
CA ILE A 325 -16.41 14.06 19.96
C ILE A 325 -17.45 14.35 21.05
N ASP A 326 -17.02 14.59 22.29
CA ASP A 326 -17.92 14.89 23.43
C ASP A 326 -18.71 16.18 23.23
N ALA A 327 -18.12 17.16 22.54
CA ALA A 327 -18.80 18.39 22.15
C ALA A 327 -19.79 18.20 20.98
N GLY A 328 -19.83 17.00 20.39
CA GLY A 328 -20.66 16.66 19.25
C GLY A 328 -20.41 17.54 18.03
N LEU A 329 -19.19 18.08 17.86
CA LEU A 329 -18.85 19.04 16.80
C LEU A 329 -18.89 18.44 15.39
N GLY A 330 -18.74 17.13 15.28
CA GLY A 330 -18.87 16.38 14.04
C GLY A 330 -18.90 14.89 14.35
N ARG A 331 -19.03 14.07 13.31
CA ARG A 331 -19.07 12.60 13.46
C ARG A 331 -17.70 11.95 13.27
N ASP A 332 -16.75 12.71 12.73
CA ASP A 332 -15.41 12.23 12.48
C ASP A 332 -14.37 13.32 12.79
N VAL A 333 -13.25 12.91 13.37
CA VAL A 333 -12.16 13.78 13.81
C VAL A 333 -10.87 13.17 13.31
N ASP A 334 -10.12 13.95 12.53
CA ASP A 334 -8.87 13.54 11.91
C ASP A 334 -7.80 14.63 12.01
N SER A 335 -6.60 14.31 11.56
CA SER A 335 -5.47 15.20 11.49
C SER A 335 -4.69 15.06 10.19
N ASN A 336 -4.20 16.18 9.67
CA ASN A 336 -3.23 16.18 8.58
C ASN A 336 -1.89 16.73 9.10
N TYR A 337 -0.82 15.96 8.92
CA TYR A 337 0.53 16.31 9.33
C TYR A 337 1.45 16.11 8.13
N GLU A 338 1.87 17.22 7.50
CA GLU A 338 2.73 17.22 6.31
C GLU A 338 4.11 17.78 6.69
N SER A 339 5.15 16.99 6.46
CA SER A 339 6.53 17.26 6.88
C SER A 339 7.57 17.09 5.77
N ASP A 340 7.14 16.78 4.55
CA ASP A 340 7.96 16.63 3.33
C ASP A 340 8.06 17.95 2.53
N ILE A 341 7.87 19.09 3.23
CA ILE A 341 7.99 20.46 2.74
C ILE A 341 8.93 21.30 3.64
N LEU A 342 9.43 22.43 3.14
CA LEU A 342 10.40 23.30 3.85
C LEU A 342 9.92 23.72 5.24
N GLN A 343 8.67 24.17 5.33
CA GLN A 343 8.02 24.52 6.60
C GLN A 343 6.84 23.57 6.78
N PRO A 344 6.93 22.54 7.64
CA PRO A 344 5.86 21.58 7.87
C PRO A 344 4.56 22.24 8.38
N LEU A 345 3.42 21.56 8.18
CA LEU A 345 2.12 21.96 8.73
C LEU A 345 1.50 20.90 9.63
N PHE A 346 0.58 21.36 10.47
CA PHE A 346 -0.29 20.52 11.30
C PHE A 346 -1.73 21.03 11.21
N SER A 347 -2.67 20.13 10.96
CA SER A 347 -4.10 20.40 10.86
C SER A 347 -4.91 19.51 11.79
N ILE A 348 -5.90 20.09 12.46
CA ILE A 348 -6.96 19.38 13.17
C ILE A 348 -8.23 19.54 12.35
N ILE A 349 -8.88 18.43 11.99
CA ILE A 349 -10.00 18.41 11.06
C ILE A 349 -11.20 17.74 11.74
N VAL A 350 -12.38 18.35 11.62
CA VAL A 350 -13.66 17.77 12.00
C VAL A 350 -14.54 17.72 10.77
N SER A 351 -15.00 16.51 10.44
CA SER A 351 -15.86 16.23 9.30
C SER A 351 -17.28 15.89 9.77
N LYS A 352 -18.24 16.02 8.85
CA LYS A 352 -19.68 15.87 9.14
C LYS A 352 -20.18 16.86 10.20
N SER A 353 -19.85 18.13 9.97
CA SER A 353 -20.09 19.25 10.87
C SER A 353 -20.95 20.34 10.20
N GLU A 354 -21.01 21.51 10.83
CA GLU A 354 -21.69 22.72 10.39
C GLU A 354 -20.73 23.91 10.46
N THR A 355 -20.63 24.70 9.38
CA THR A 355 -19.74 25.88 9.34
C THR A 355 -20.09 26.92 10.41
N ALA A 356 -21.36 27.01 10.83
CA ALA A 356 -21.81 27.87 11.92
C ALA A 356 -21.16 27.54 13.28
N ARG A 357 -20.55 26.36 13.43
CA ARG A 357 -19.88 25.91 14.66
C ARG A 357 -18.37 26.15 14.65
N ALA A 358 -17.84 26.85 13.65
CA ALA A 358 -16.40 27.08 13.50
C ALA A 358 -15.76 27.77 14.73
N ASP A 359 -16.42 28.80 15.30
CA ASP A 359 -15.93 29.47 16.51
C ASP A 359 -15.93 28.55 17.74
N GLU A 360 -16.96 27.70 17.85
CA GLU A 360 -17.08 26.71 18.92
C GLU A 360 -15.94 25.67 18.82
N PHE A 361 -15.68 25.19 17.60
CA PHE A 361 -14.58 24.30 17.27
C PHE A 361 -13.23 24.89 17.67
N VAL A 362 -12.92 26.12 17.23
CA VAL A 362 -11.66 26.80 17.59
C VAL A 362 -11.51 26.92 19.10
N ARG A 363 -12.57 27.32 19.79
CA ARG A 363 -12.56 27.45 21.26
C ARG A 363 -12.25 26.12 21.94
N ILE A 364 -12.91 25.03 21.56
CA ILE A 364 -12.69 23.71 22.17
C ILE A 364 -11.28 23.21 21.91
N VAL A 365 -10.76 23.38 20.68
CA VAL A 365 -9.37 23.03 20.35
C VAL A 365 -8.40 23.81 21.23
N LYS A 366 -8.51 25.15 21.25
CA LYS A 366 -7.60 26.02 22.02
C LYS A 366 -7.69 25.79 23.53
N ASP A 367 -8.89 25.61 24.07
CA ASP A 367 -9.07 25.36 25.50
C ASP A 367 -8.52 24.00 25.91
N THR A 368 -8.69 22.97 25.07
CA THR A 368 -8.12 21.64 25.31
C THR A 368 -6.60 21.66 25.23
N LEU A 369 -6.02 22.25 24.17
CA LEU A 369 -4.57 22.40 24.03
C LEU A 369 -3.97 23.21 25.20
N ARG A 370 -4.66 24.24 25.69
CA ARG A 370 -4.21 25.01 26.87
C ARG A 370 -4.18 24.15 28.13
N LYS A 371 -5.23 23.37 28.40
CA LYS A 371 -5.26 22.44 29.54
C LYS A 371 -4.12 21.43 29.46
N LEU A 372 -3.86 20.88 28.27
CA LEU A 372 -2.76 19.93 28.05
C LEU A 372 -1.40 20.59 28.31
N ALA A 373 -1.17 21.81 27.79
CA ALA A 373 0.07 22.56 28.00
C ALA A 373 0.27 23.06 29.44
N ASP A 374 -0.80 23.18 30.22
CA ASP A 374 -0.79 23.62 31.62
C ASP A 374 -0.79 22.41 32.60
N GLY A 375 -0.12 21.32 32.23
CA GLY A 375 0.10 20.13 33.08
C GLY A 375 -0.97 19.04 32.99
N GLY A 376 -1.90 19.13 32.03
CA GLY A 376 -2.92 18.12 31.78
C GLY A 376 -2.50 17.01 30.80
N LEU A 377 -1.27 17.04 30.28
CA LEU A 377 -0.77 16.05 29.32
C LEU A 377 -0.44 14.73 30.03
N ASP A 378 -1.06 13.64 29.60
CA ASP A 378 -0.71 12.30 30.10
C ASP A 378 0.60 11.82 29.45
N HIS A 379 1.67 11.81 30.23
CA HIS A 379 2.99 11.37 29.78
C HIS A 379 3.03 9.89 29.40
N THR A 380 2.13 9.07 29.95
CA THR A 380 2.02 7.64 29.56
C THR A 380 1.57 7.51 28.12
N LEU A 381 0.60 8.32 27.72
CA LEU A 381 0.05 8.39 26.37
C LEU A 381 1.09 8.93 25.36
N VAL A 382 1.89 9.92 25.77
CA VAL A 382 3.02 10.41 24.96
C VAL A 382 4.12 9.35 24.84
N GLN A 383 4.47 8.67 25.95
CA GLN A 383 5.46 7.58 25.94
C GLN A 383 5.04 6.44 25.02
N ALA A 384 3.76 6.03 25.03
CA ALA A 384 3.24 5.00 24.14
C ALA A 384 3.38 5.41 22.66
N SER A 385 3.12 6.68 22.35
CA SER A 385 3.27 7.23 21.01
C SER A 385 4.72 7.31 20.56
N LEU A 386 5.62 7.70 21.48
CA LEU A 386 7.08 7.70 21.25
C LEU A 386 7.57 6.28 20.96
N ASN A 387 7.19 5.30 21.77
CA ASN A 387 7.58 3.90 21.59
C ASN A 387 7.06 3.34 20.26
N THR A 388 5.83 3.70 19.88
CA THR A 388 5.24 3.31 18.59
C THR A 388 6.01 3.91 17.40
N LEU A 389 6.51 5.15 17.53
CA LEU A 389 7.34 5.77 16.50
C LEU A 389 8.73 5.13 16.44
N GLU A 390 9.40 4.94 17.58
CA GLU A 390 10.68 4.25 17.69
C GLU A 390 10.62 2.85 17.07
N PHE A 391 9.56 2.08 17.39
CA PHE A 391 9.35 0.75 16.83
C PHE A 391 9.27 0.81 15.29
N ARG A 392 8.49 1.73 14.73
CA ARG A 392 8.35 1.90 13.26
C ARG A 392 9.67 2.32 12.60
N LEU A 393 10.44 3.19 13.23
CA LEU A 393 11.74 3.63 12.72
C LEU A 393 12.74 2.47 12.66
N ARG A 394 12.86 1.69 13.75
CA ARG A 394 13.76 0.53 13.82
C ARG A 394 13.32 -0.62 12.93
N GLU A 395 12.02 -0.90 12.88
CA GLU A 395 11.44 -1.95 12.04
C GLU A 395 11.76 -1.70 10.57
N SER A 396 11.66 -0.45 10.11
CA SER A 396 11.93 -0.07 8.72
C SER A 396 11.22 -1.00 7.70
N ASP A 397 10.07 -1.55 8.09
CA ASP A 397 9.19 -2.35 7.25
C ASP A 397 8.14 -1.43 6.63
N PHE A 398 8.23 -1.28 5.31
CA PHE A 398 7.34 -0.44 4.51
C PHE A 398 6.44 -1.29 3.60
N GLY A 399 6.23 -2.56 3.97
CA GLY A 399 5.47 -3.51 3.18
C GLY A 399 6.10 -3.74 1.81
N SER A 400 5.31 -3.53 0.76
CA SER A 400 5.74 -3.69 -0.64
C SER A 400 6.69 -2.58 -1.13
N SER A 401 6.80 -1.45 -0.42
CA SER A 401 7.67 -0.36 -0.83
C SER A 401 9.13 -0.66 -0.46
N PRO A 402 10.11 -0.51 -1.39
CA PRO A 402 11.51 -0.73 -1.06
C PRO A 402 11.99 0.18 0.08
N LYS A 403 12.74 -0.39 1.02
CA LYS A 403 13.36 0.36 2.13
C LYS A 403 14.22 1.53 1.64
N GLY A 404 15.07 1.29 0.63
CA GLY A 404 15.88 2.32 0.00
C GLY A 404 15.06 3.49 -0.56
N LEU A 405 13.89 3.22 -1.15
CA LEU A 405 13.02 4.27 -1.70
C LEU A 405 12.54 5.21 -0.59
N ILE A 406 12.07 4.65 0.53
CA ILE A 406 11.58 5.45 1.66
C ILE A 406 12.70 6.27 2.28
N TYR A 407 13.92 5.73 2.37
CA TYR A 407 15.09 6.50 2.79
C TYR A 407 15.41 7.65 1.81
N GLY A 408 15.33 7.38 0.50
CA GLY A 408 15.47 8.37 -0.57
C GLY A 408 14.44 9.50 -0.51
N ILE A 409 13.19 9.21 -0.14
CA ILE A 409 12.16 10.23 0.07
C ILE A 409 12.47 11.04 1.34
N ARG A 410 12.76 10.35 2.46
CA ARG A 410 13.04 11.01 3.75
C ARG A 410 14.22 11.97 3.70
N MET A 411 15.30 11.66 2.98
CA MET A 411 16.45 12.56 2.88
C MET A 411 16.13 13.87 2.16
N MET A 412 15.10 13.90 1.30
CA MET A 412 14.71 15.14 0.61
C MET A 412 14.18 16.19 1.59
N LYS A 413 13.74 15.79 2.80
CA LYS A 413 13.31 16.71 3.85
C LYS A 413 14.37 17.75 4.21
N THR A 414 15.65 17.44 4.11
CA THR A 414 16.74 18.42 4.31
C THR A 414 17.55 18.64 3.05
N TRP A 415 17.83 17.58 2.29
CA TRP A 415 18.70 17.67 1.13
C TRP A 415 18.12 18.56 0.03
N LEU A 416 16.80 18.52 -0.17
CA LEU A 416 16.13 19.38 -1.13
C LEU A 416 16.25 20.86 -0.76
N TYR A 417 16.48 21.21 0.52
CA TYR A 417 16.60 22.59 0.99
C TYR A 417 18.04 22.96 1.39
N ASP A 418 19.01 22.33 0.73
CA ASP A 418 20.45 22.59 0.89
C ASP A 418 21.04 22.18 2.26
N GLY A 419 20.30 21.36 3.03
CA GLY A 419 20.78 20.65 4.22
C GLY A 419 21.49 19.34 3.92
N ALA A 420 21.90 18.59 4.95
CA ALA A 420 22.61 17.33 4.79
C ALA A 420 21.65 16.17 4.49
N PRO A 421 21.97 15.27 3.54
CA PRO A 421 21.10 14.16 3.16
C PRO A 421 20.90 13.11 4.25
N ALA A 422 21.89 12.89 5.12
CA ALA A 422 21.81 11.86 6.16
C ALA A 422 20.98 12.29 7.39
N ASP A 423 20.58 13.56 7.51
CA ASP A 423 19.94 14.08 8.73
C ASP A 423 18.67 13.31 9.10
N TYR A 424 17.79 13.02 8.15
CA TYR A 424 16.54 12.28 8.41
C TYR A 424 16.68 10.76 8.45
N LEU A 425 17.90 10.24 8.21
CA LEU A 425 18.22 8.83 8.43
C LEU A 425 18.68 8.59 9.88
N ARG A 426 19.21 9.62 10.54
CA ARG A 426 19.66 9.57 11.94
C ARG A 426 18.54 9.98 12.88
N TYR A 427 18.10 9.06 13.72
CA TYR A 427 16.98 9.29 14.63
C TYR A 427 17.27 8.93 16.08
N GLU A 428 18.32 8.16 16.40
CA GLU A 428 18.55 7.68 17.77
C GLU A 428 18.84 8.84 18.74
N ASP A 429 19.67 9.81 18.33
CA ASP A 429 19.95 11.01 19.14
C ASP A 429 18.69 11.84 19.40
N VAL A 430 17.84 12.00 18.37
CA VAL A 430 16.58 12.74 18.48
C VAL A 430 15.60 12.01 19.41
N LEU A 431 15.51 10.68 19.31
CA LEU A 431 14.69 9.87 20.22
C LEU A 431 15.18 9.97 21.66
N ALA A 432 16.50 9.94 21.91
CA ALA A 432 17.06 10.11 23.24
C ALA A 432 16.72 11.49 23.82
N GLU A 433 16.81 12.54 23.03
CA GLU A 433 16.42 13.89 23.42
C GLU A 433 14.91 14.03 23.70
N LEU A 434 14.06 13.32 22.95
CA LEU A 434 12.61 13.33 23.16
C LEU A 434 12.22 12.55 24.43
N LYS A 435 12.89 11.43 24.71
CA LYS A 435 12.71 10.68 25.96
C LYS A 435 13.11 11.53 27.18
N ASP A 436 14.25 12.22 27.12
CA ASP A 436 14.66 13.16 28.18
C ASP A 436 13.70 14.36 28.29
N GLY A 437 13.19 14.85 27.16
CA GLY A 437 12.21 15.93 27.11
C GLY A 437 10.85 15.57 27.69
N LEU A 438 10.44 14.30 27.62
CA LEU A 438 9.21 13.82 28.23
C LEU A 438 9.23 13.98 29.76
N GLU A 439 10.36 13.71 30.40
CA GLU A 439 10.52 13.85 31.86
C GLU A 439 10.55 15.33 32.33
N LYS A 440 10.67 16.27 31.40
CA LYS A 440 10.91 17.70 31.64
C LYS A 440 10.04 18.55 30.71
N ASP A 441 8.73 18.53 30.82
CA ASP A 441 7.76 19.47 30.16
C ASP A 441 7.92 19.82 28.66
N TYR A 442 8.77 19.16 27.87
CA TYR A 442 9.11 19.60 26.51
C TYR A 442 7.90 19.51 25.58
N PHE A 443 7.09 18.47 25.71
CA PHE A 443 5.90 18.27 24.89
C PHE A 443 4.83 19.34 25.16
N GLU A 444 4.67 19.75 26.41
CA GLU A 444 3.81 20.87 26.80
C GLU A 444 4.30 22.18 26.20
N GLN A 445 5.62 22.41 26.21
CA GLN A 445 6.21 23.58 25.54
C GLN A 445 6.05 23.53 24.02
N VAL A 446 6.13 22.36 23.40
CA VAL A 446 5.85 22.18 21.96
C VAL A 446 4.39 22.49 21.66
N ILE A 447 3.43 22.03 22.48
CA ILE A 447 2.01 22.39 22.33
C ILE A 447 1.84 23.91 22.41
N ARG A 448 2.46 24.54 23.42
CA ARG A 448 2.35 25.98 23.65
C ARG A 448 2.91 26.78 22.46
N THR A 449 4.14 26.50 22.07
CA THR A 449 4.86 27.26 21.04
C THR A 449 4.38 26.98 19.62
N SER A 450 3.92 25.77 19.31
CA SER A 450 3.51 25.37 17.96
C SER A 450 2.05 25.73 17.65
N PHE A 451 1.18 25.79 18.67
CA PHE A 451 -0.26 26.02 18.49
C PHE A 451 -0.81 27.24 19.23
N LEU A 452 -0.49 27.43 20.52
CA LEU A 452 -1.14 28.47 21.33
C LEU A 452 -0.55 29.85 21.10
N GLU A 453 0.77 29.93 20.95
CA GLU A 453 1.54 31.17 20.75
C GLU A 453 1.85 31.45 19.27
N ASN A 454 1.59 30.48 18.39
CA ASN A 454 1.89 30.58 16.97
C ASN A 454 0.85 31.45 16.25
N PRO A 455 1.23 32.63 15.71
CA PRO A 455 0.28 33.50 15.02
C PRO A 455 -0.01 33.04 13.59
N HIS A 456 0.79 32.12 13.03
CA HIS A 456 0.62 31.56 11.69
C HIS A 456 -0.44 30.46 11.69
N GLU A 457 -1.69 30.88 11.90
CA GLU A 457 -2.87 30.04 12.05
C GLU A 457 -3.87 30.31 10.93
N ALA A 458 -4.48 29.26 10.38
CA ALA A 458 -5.58 29.36 9.43
C ALA A 458 -6.78 28.51 9.85
N LEU A 459 -7.96 29.11 9.93
CA LEU A 459 -9.24 28.40 10.02
C LEU A 459 -9.81 28.27 8.60
N VAL A 460 -9.91 27.03 8.10
CA VAL A 460 -10.47 26.75 6.79
C VAL A 460 -11.76 25.95 6.95
N THR A 461 -12.85 26.47 6.40
CA THR A 461 -14.15 25.80 6.39
C THR A 461 -14.55 25.41 4.96
N LEU A 462 -15.13 24.22 4.82
CA LEU A 462 -15.59 23.69 3.53
C LEU A 462 -17.06 23.28 3.65
N ALA A 463 -17.95 24.06 3.03
CA ALA A 463 -19.40 23.83 3.07
C ALA A 463 -19.90 23.08 1.83
N PRO A 464 -20.88 22.17 1.96
CA PRO A 464 -21.47 21.50 0.82
C PRO A 464 -22.33 22.47 0.00
N SER A 465 -22.33 22.31 -1.32
CA SER A 465 -23.19 23.05 -2.24
C SER A 465 -23.81 22.11 -3.28
N ARG A 466 -25.14 22.18 -3.43
CA ARG A 466 -25.88 21.44 -4.46
C ARG A 466 -25.81 22.09 -5.85
N THR A 467 -25.37 23.34 -5.93
CA THR A 467 -25.35 24.11 -7.19
C THR A 467 -23.95 24.28 -7.76
N LEU A 468 -22.90 24.24 -6.93
CA LEU A 468 -21.53 24.53 -7.33
C LEU A 468 -21.04 23.67 -8.51
N GLY A 469 -21.38 22.37 -8.52
CA GLY A 469 -21.01 21.47 -9.62
C GLY A 469 -21.63 21.91 -10.95
N GLN A 470 -22.93 22.22 -10.95
CA GLN A 470 -23.64 22.70 -12.13
C GLN A 470 -23.18 24.10 -12.55
N GLU A 471 -22.88 24.98 -11.60
CA GLU A 471 -22.34 26.31 -11.87
C GLU A 471 -20.97 26.24 -12.55
N ARG A 472 -20.06 25.36 -12.06
CA ARG A 472 -18.76 25.11 -12.68
C ARG A 472 -18.88 24.53 -14.08
N GLU A 473 -19.74 23.52 -14.27
CA GLU A 473 -20.00 22.94 -15.60
C GLU A 473 -20.58 23.98 -16.58
N ALA A 474 -21.52 24.80 -16.12
CA ALA A 474 -22.12 25.86 -16.94
C ALA A 474 -21.10 26.96 -17.30
N ALA A 475 -20.27 27.37 -16.34
CA ALA A 475 -19.20 28.34 -16.58
C ALA A 475 -18.18 27.80 -17.60
N GLN A 476 -17.76 26.54 -17.45
CA GLN A 476 -16.87 25.89 -18.41
C GLN A 476 -17.51 25.78 -19.80
N ALA A 477 -18.77 25.37 -19.88
CA ALA A 477 -19.51 25.28 -21.14
C ALA A 477 -19.64 26.65 -21.83
N ALA A 478 -19.85 27.73 -21.07
CA ALA A 478 -19.89 29.08 -21.60
C ALA A 478 -18.53 29.52 -22.17
N ILE A 479 -17.44 29.27 -21.45
CA ILE A 479 -16.07 29.55 -21.92
C ILE A 479 -15.78 28.80 -23.23
N LEU A 480 -16.11 27.51 -23.29
CA LEU A 480 -15.91 26.67 -24.48
C LEU A 480 -16.79 27.09 -25.65
N ALA A 481 -18.03 27.51 -25.40
CA ALA A 481 -18.94 28.03 -26.42
C ALA A 481 -18.47 29.37 -26.99
N GLU A 482 -18.02 30.31 -26.13
CA GLU A 482 -17.44 31.57 -26.56
C GLU A 482 -16.17 31.34 -27.38
N LYS A 483 -15.29 30.45 -26.91
CA LYS A 483 -14.08 30.05 -27.62
C LYS A 483 -14.42 29.48 -29.01
N LYS A 484 -15.37 28.54 -29.10
CA LYS A 484 -15.81 27.96 -30.36
C LYS A 484 -16.41 29.01 -31.30
N ALA A 485 -17.23 29.92 -30.79
CA ALA A 485 -17.84 30.98 -31.59
C ALA A 485 -16.82 31.99 -32.13
N ALA A 486 -15.70 32.18 -31.43
CA ALA A 486 -14.59 33.02 -31.87
C ALA A 486 -13.64 32.32 -32.87
N MET A 487 -13.74 31.00 -33.06
CA MET A 487 -12.91 30.27 -34.01
C MET A 487 -13.40 30.45 -35.44
N SER A 488 -12.44 30.68 -36.34
CA SER A 488 -12.64 30.60 -37.78
C SER A 488 -12.87 29.15 -38.25
N THR A 489 -13.41 28.98 -39.45
CA THR A 489 -13.58 27.65 -40.07
C THR A 489 -12.24 26.90 -40.18
N ASP A 490 -11.14 27.62 -40.44
CA ASP A 490 -9.80 27.05 -40.52
C ASP A 490 -9.29 26.59 -39.15
N GLU A 491 -9.59 27.33 -38.07
CA GLU A 491 -9.23 26.91 -36.70
C GLU A 491 -10.04 25.70 -36.24
N ILE A 492 -11.33 25.63 -36.58
CA ILE A 492 -12.18 24.45 -36.30
C ILE A 492 -11.63 23.22 -37.03
N ALA A 493 -11.33 23.35 -38.32
CA ALA A 493 -10.72 22.28 -39.10
C ALA A 493 -9.38 21.83 -38.49
N LYS A 494 -8.54 22.78 -38.06
CA LYS A 494 -7.26 22.47 -37.42
C LYS A 494 -7.40 21.69 -36.11
N VAL A 495 -8.40 22.00 -35.28
CA VAL A 495 -8.68 21.23 -34.06
C VAL A 495 -9.11 19.81 -34.41
N MET A 496 -10.04 19.66 -35.35
CA MET A 496 -10.49 18.33 -35.80
C MET A 496 -9.34 17.51 -36.38
N ASP A 497 -8.49 18.10 -37.23
CA ASP A 497 -7.32 17.45 -37.80
C ASP A 497 -6.32 17.03 -36.72
N SER A 498 -6.13 17.86 -35.69
CA SER A 498 -5.23 17.55 -34.57
C SER A 498 -5.78 16.41 -33.69
N CYS A 499 -7.10 16.37 -33.44
CA CYS A 499 -7.75 15.27 -32.73
C CYS A 499 -7.65 13.96 -33.53
N ALA A 500 -7.91 14.00 -34.84
CA ALA A 500 -7.78 12.84 -35.70
C ALA A 500 -6.33 12.32 -35.75
N ALA A 501 -5.36 13.24 -35.84
CA ALA A 501 -3.93 12.89 -35.83
C ALA A 501 -3.48 12.31 -34.48
N LEU A 502 -3.95 12.88 -33.35
CA LEU A 502 -3.67 12.35 -32.02
C LEU A 502 -4.24 10.94 -31.87
N LYS A 503 -5.50 10.73 -32.25
CA LYS A 503 -6.16 9.43 -32.19
C LYS A 503 -5.46 8.38 -33.06
N ALA A 504 -5.09 8.73 -34.29
CA ALA A 504 -4.32 7.86 -35.17
C ALA A 504 -2.95 7.50 -34.57
N ALA A 505 -2.26 8.48 -33.97
CA ALA A 505 -0.99 8.24 -33.28
C ALA A 505 -1.16 7.35 -32.03
N GLN A 506 -2.28 7.41 -31.32
CA GLN A 506 -2.56 6.51 -30.18
C GLN A 506 -2.89 5.08 -30.61
N GLU A 507 -3.60 4.90 -31.73
CA GLU A 507 -4.03 3.60 -32.24
C GLU A 507 -2.94 2.86 -33.03
N GLU A 508 -1.96 3.59 -33.58
CA GLU A 508 -0.85 2.99 -34.33
C GLU A 508 0.05 2.15 -33.39
N ALA A 509 0.43 0.94 -33.82
CA ALA A 509 1.38 0.13 -33.05
C ALA A 509 2.80 0.71 -33.13
N ASP A 510 3.58 0.58 -32.06
CA ASP A 510 5.01 0.89 -32.12
C ASP A 510 5.72 -0.01 -33.13
N SER A 511 6.68 0.56 -33.87
CA SER A 511 7.47 -0.20 -34.84
C SER A 511 8.35 -1.26 -34.15
N GLU A 512 8.67 -2.34 -34.86
CA GLU A 512 9.57 -3.38 -34.34
C GLU A 512 10.95 -2.84 -33.93
N GLU A 513 11.46 -1.85 -34.66
CA GLU A 513 12.73 -1.16 -34.37
C GLU A 513 12.63 -0.34 -33.08
N ALA A 514 11.54 0.40 -32.87
CA ALA A 514 11.29 1.14 -31.63
C ALA A 514 11.14 0.18 -30.44
N LEU A 515 10.40 -0.92 -30.60
CA LEU A 515 10.26 -1.95 -29.56
C LEU A 515 11.62 -2.58 -29.23
N ALA A 516 12.46 -2.85 -30.24
CA ALA A 516 13.82 -3.36 -30.06
C ALA A 516 14.78 -2.38 -29.38
N SER A 517 14.47 -1.08 -29.32
CA SER A 517 15.31 -0.10 -28.62
C SER A 517 15.29 -0.29 -27.10
N ILE A 518 14.17 -0.73 -26.51
CA ILE A 518 14.10 -0.95 -25.06
C ILE A 518 14.90 -2.18 -24.66
N PRO A 519 15.78 -2.05 -23.65
CA PRO A 519 16.55 -3.17 -23.16
C PRO A 519 15.62 -4.15 -22.43
N ILE A 520 15.74 -5.43 -22.79
CA ILE A 520 15.07 -6.54 -22.09
C ILE A 520 16.15 -7.43 -21.51
N LEU A 521 15.88 -8.01 -20.35
CA LEU A 521 16.74 -9.03 -19.77
C LEU A 521 16.76 -10.29 -20.62
N ALA A 522 17.92 -10.92 -20.72
CA ALA A 522 17.98 -12.31 -21.11
C ALA A 522 17.60 -13.19 -19.91
N ARG A 523 17.08 -14.38 -20.17
CA ARG A 523 16.82 -15.37 -19.10
C ARG A 523 18.06 -15.68 -18.26
N SER A 524 19.24 -15.62 -18.87
CA SER A 524 20.53 -15.82 -18.21
C SER A 524 20.90 -14.72 -17.21
N ASP A 525 20.26 -13.55 -17.28
CA ASP A 525 20.47 -12.49 -16.31
C ASP A 525 19.72 -12.77 -15.01
N ILE A 526 18.72 -13.65 -15.03
CA ILE A 526 17.95 -14.05 -13.85
C ILE A 526 18.75 -15.09 -13.06
N ARG A 527 18.85 -14.90 -11.73
CA ARG A 527 19.54 -15.85 -10.84
C ARG A 527 19.02 -17.28 -11.07
N ALA A 528 19.91 -18.26 -11.23
CA ALA A 528 19.49 -19.65 -11.46
C ALA A 528 18.88 -20.30 -10.20
N ASP A 529 19.38 -19.91 -9.02
CA ASP A 529 19.00 -20.51 -7.75
C ASP A 529 17.87 -19.77 -7.05
N ALA A 530 16.98 -20.54 -6.40
CA ALA A 530 15.94 -20.03 -5.53
C ALA A 530 16.55 -19.53 -4.22
N GLU A 531 15.98 -18.45 -3.67
CA GLU A 531 16.44 -17.87 -2.41
C GLU A 531 16.39 -18.89 -1.26
N ARG A 532 17.52 -19.02 -0.56
CA ARG A 532 17.61 -19.80 0.69
C ARG A 532 17.09 -18.93 1.82
N LEU A 533 15.96 -19.33 2.39
CA LEU A 533 15.43 -18.72 3.59
C LEU A 533 16.06 -19.43 4.79
N PRO A 534 16.73 -18.71 5.71
CA PRO A 534 17.33 -19.34 6.88
C PRO A 534 16.22 -19.91 7.76
N LEU A 535 16.29 -21.21 8.02
CA LEU A 535 15.38 -21.88 8.93
C LEU A 535 16.10 -23.07 9.58
N GLU A 536 16.25 -22.99 10.90
CA GLU A 536 16.74 -24.09 11.72
C GLU A 536 15.58 -24.61 12.59
N VAL A 537 15.36 -25.92 12.57
CA VAL A 537 14.39 -26.56 13.45
C VAL A 537 15.10 -26.98 14.73
N ARG A 538 14.71 -26.38 15.86
CA ARG A 538 15.22 -26.70 17.19
C ARG A 538 14.12 -27.31 18.06
N ASP A 539 14.52 -28.01 19.12
CA ASP A 539 13.63 -28.49 20.17
C ASP A 539 13.86 -27.69 21.46
N LEU A 540 12.78 -27.21 22.06
CA LEU A 540 12.78 -26.57 23.38
C LEU A 540 11.75 -27.24 24.28
N GLU A 541 12.21 -28.24 25.03
CA GLU A 541 11.37 -29.06 25.93
C GLU A 541 10.12 -29.64 25.24
N GLY A 542 10.28 -30.15 24.01
CA GLY A 542 9.18 -30.69 23.20
C GLY A 542 8.38 -29.65 22.41
N THR A 543 8.74 -28.36 22.50
CA THR A 543 8.23 -27.31 21.61
C THR A 543 9.12 -27.22 20.39
N GLN A 544 8.55 -27.31 19.18
CA GLN A 544 9.31 -27.15 17.96
C GLN A 544 9.55 -25.68 17.67
N ILE A 545 10.81 -25.25 17.66
CA ILE A 545 11.20 -23.89 17.35
C ILE A 545 11.65 -23.81 15.89
N LEU A 546 11.02 -22.92 15.14
CA LEU A 546 11.33 -22.58 13.75
C LEU A 546 12.18 -21.30 13.76
N TYR A 547 13.49 -21.46 13.89
CA TYR A 547 14.41 -20.35 14.12
C TYR A 547 14.98 -19.78 12.82
N SER A 548 14.84 -18.47 12.62
CA SER A 548 15.42 -17.72 11.49
C SER A 548 16.44 -16.71 12.02
N ASP A 549 17.72 -16.96 11.76
CA ASP A 549 18.83 -16.06 12.10
C ASP A 549 18.92 -14.94 11.06
N LEU A 550 18.37 -13.78 11.40
CA LEU A 550 18.26 -12.60 10.55
C LEU A 550 18.48 -11.35 11.41
N GLU A 551 19.13 -10.33 10.86
CA GLU A 551 19.17 -9.00 11.48
C GLU A 551 17.76 -8.38 11.51
N THR A 552 17.41 -7.82 12.67
CA THR A 552 16.05 -7.33 12.95
C THR A 552 16.05 -6.00 13.70
N ASN A 553 17.18 -5.30 13.79
CA ASN A 553 17.32 -3.97 14.39
C ASN A 553 16.75 -3.91 15.82
N GLY A 554 17.06 -4.94 16.62
CA GLY A 554 16.60 -5.04 18.01
C GLY A 554 15.16 -5.53 18.19
N ILE A 555 14.46 -5.92 17.12
CA ILE A 555 13.10 -6.48 17.21
C ILE A 555 13.17 -8.01 17.28
N VAL A 556 12.28 -8.61 18.06
CA VAL A 556 12.03 -10.06 18.05
C VAL A 556 10.65 -10.30 17.44
N TYR A 557 10.60 -11.07 16.35
CA TYR A 557 9.34 -11.50 15.75
C TYR A 557 9.02 -12.93 16.21
N LEU A 558 7.79 -13.13 16.69
CA LEU A 558 7.30 -14.39 17.21
C LEU A 558 5.99 -14.76 16.51
N ASN A 559 5.92 -15.99 15.98
CA ASN A 559 4.65 -16.59 15.57
C ASN A 559 4.44 -17.88 16.36
N PHE A 560 3.37 -17.95 17.16
CA PHE A 560 2.97 -19.16 17.86
C PHE A 560 1.92 -19.88 17.01
N TYR A 561 2.08 -21.18 16.81
CA TYR A 561 1.14 -22.02 16.07
C TYR A 561 0.57 -23.09 17.00
N PHE A 562 -0.48 -22.71 17.73
CA PHE A 562 -1.17 -23.60 18.64
C PHE A 562 -2.00 -24.65 17.88
N PRO A 563 -2.01 -25.93 18.30
CA PRO A 563 -2.77 -26.97 17.63
C PRO A 563 -4.28 -26.74 17.77
N MET A 564 -5.02 -26.91 16.67
CA MET A 564 -6.48 -26.83 16.68
C MET A 564 -7.17 -28.18 16.43
N ALA A 565 -6.40 -29.26 16.28
CA ALA A 565 -6.94 -30.57 15.92
C ALA A 565 -7.93 -31.14 16.95
N ALA A 566 -7.90 -30.67 18.20
CA ALA A 566 -8.82 -31.11 19.26
C ALA A 566 -10.16 -30.37 19.28
N ILE A 567 -10.30 -29.28 18.50
CA ILE A 567 -11.51 -28.44 18.55
C ILE A 567 -12.64 -29.13 17.78
N ALA A 568 -13.73 -29.43 18.49
CA ALA A 568 -14.91 -30.04 17.91
C ALA A 568 -15.54 -29.11 16.86
N GLN A 569 -16.13 -29.68 15.81
CA GLN A 569 -16.74 -28.91 14.72
C GLN A 569 -17.76 -27.86 15.20
N ALA A 570 -18.55 -28.19 16.22
CA ALA A 570 -19.55 -27.29 16.80
C ALA A 570 -18.93 -26.12 17.58
N ASP A 571 -17.69 -26.26 18.05
CA ASP A 571 -16.97 -25.23 18.81
C ASP A 571 -16.13 -24.31 17.90
N LEU A 572 -16.01 -24.62 16.59
CA LEU A 572 -15.21 -23.82 15.65
C LEU A 572 -15.67 -22.35 15.52
N PRO A 573 -16.97 -22.00 15.40
CA PRO A 573 -17.38 -20.60 15.37
C PRO A 573 -16.94 -19.83 16.62
N TYR A 574 -16.98 -20.48 17.79
CA TYR A 574 -16.50 -19.88 19.03
C TYR A 574 -14.97 -19.71 19.04
N ALA A 575 -14.22 -20.60 18.39
CA ALA A 575 -12.77 -20.41 18.26
C ALA A 575 -12.41 -19.23 17.35
N TYR A 576 -13.13 -19.01 16.25
CA TYR A 576 -12.98 -17.80 15.43
C TYR A 576 -13.35 -16.54 16.24
N LEU A 577 -14.45 -16.59 17.00
CA LEU A 577 -14.82 -15.49 17.89
C LEU A 577 -13.75 -15.18 18.95
N LEU A 578 -13.10 -16.22 19.51
CA LEU A 578 -11.98 -16.05 20.42
C LEU A 578 -10.78 -15.35 19.77
N ALA A 579 -10.49 -15.65 18.49
CA ALA A 579 -9.42 -14.99 17.75
C ALA A 579 -9.69 -13.49 17.58
N GLU A 580 -10.93 -13.12 17.22
CA GLU A 580 -11.34 -11.70 17.10
C GLU A 580 -11.33 -10.96 18.44
N MET A 581 -11.68 -11.65 19.53
CA MET A 581 -11.69 -11.06 20.88
C MET A 581 -10.33 -11.06 21.59
N PHE A 582 -9.26 -11.56 20.93
CA PHE A 582 -7.97 -11.77 21.58
C PHE A 582 -7.35 -10.45 22.07
N GLY A 583 -7.24 -10.29 23.40
CA GLY A 583 -6.72 -9.09 24.04
C GLY A 583 -7.68 -7.89 24.04
N ALA A 584 -8.97 -8.11 23.78
CA ALA A 584 -9.99 -7.05 23.66
C ALA A 584 -11.01 -7.02 24.82
N VAL A 585 -10.84 -7.88 25.82
CA VAL A 585 -11.67 -7.98 27.04
C VAL A 585 -10.82 -7.76 28.29
N ASP A 586 -11.49 -7.52 29.42
CA ASP A 586 -10.83 -7.44 30.72
C ASP A 586 -10.10 -8.75 31.04
N THR A 587 -9.09 -8.68 31.89
CA THR A 587 -8.45 -9.85 32.52
C THR A 587 -8.63 -9.74 34.04
N ALA A 588 -8.18 -10.76 34.77
CA ALA A 588 -8.12 -10.69 36.23
C ALA A 588 -7.19 -9.57 36.75
N ARG A 589 -6.30 -9.01 35.90
CA ARG A 589 -5.26 -8.05 36.28
C ARG A 589 -5.49 -6.65 35.72
N HIS A 590 -6.04 -6.52 34.52
CA HIS A 590 -6.17 -5.26 33.81
C HIS A 590 -7.52 -5.17 33.09
N SER A 591 -8.05 -3.95 32.98
CA SER A 591 -9.15 -3.66 32.06
C SER A 591 -8.70 -3.73 30.60
N TYR A 592 -9.64 -3.92 29.67
CA TYR A 592 -9.34 -3.93 28.22
C TYR A 592 -8.67 -2.63 27.75
N ALA A 593 -9.00 -1.49 28.38
CA ALA A 593 -8.39 -0.19 28.06
C ALA A 593 -6.93 -0.13 28.53
N GLU A 594 -6.63 -0.65 29.72
CA GLU A 594 -5.26 -0.77 30.21
C GLU A 594 -4.44 -1.75 29.35
N LEU A 595 -5.01 -2.88 28.93
CA LEU A 595 -4.34 -3.81 28.02
C LEU A 595 -3.99 -3.17 26.67
N ALA A 596 -4.91 -2.39 26.09
CA ALA A 596 -4.66 -1.64 24.87
C ALA A 596 -3.50 -0.64 25.05
N MET A 597 -3.43 0.03 26.20
CA MET A 597 -2.31 0.92 26.55
C MET A 597 -0.99 0.15 26.71
N LEU A 598 -0.98 -0.97 27.44
CA LEU A 598 0.21 -1.80 27.64
C LEU A 598 0.72 -2.40 26.33
N ARG A 599 -0.18 -2.77 25.42
CA ARG A 599 0.16 -3.21 24.06
C ARG A 599 0.92 -2.12 23.31
N SER A 600 0.43 -0.89 23.32
CA SER A 600 1.07 0.25 22.65
C SER A 600 2.38 0.69 23.32
N LEU A 601 2.48 0.53 24.65
CA LEU A 601 3.68 0.89 25.41
C LEU A 601 4.83 -0.09 25.17
N TYR A 602 4.55 -1.40 25.17
CA TYR A 602 5.61 -2.41 25.27
C TYR A 602 5.82 -3.24 24.01
N THR A 603 4.94 -3.17 23.02
CA THR A 603 4.99 -4.07 21.85
C THR A 603 4.87 -3.28 20.56
N GLY A 604 5.32 -3.86 19.44
CA GLY A 604 4.96 -3.36 18.11
C GLY A 604 3.59 -3.86 17.63
N GLY A 605 2.85 -4.55 18.50
CA GLY A 605 1.57 -5.17 18.21
C GLY A 605 1.63 -6.69 18.23
N PHE A 606 0.47 -7.27 18.52
CA PHE A 606 0.19 -8.69 18.38
C PHE A 606 -1.26 -8.89 17.92
N GLY A 607 -1.54 -10.04 17.33
CA GLY A 607 -2.87 -10.39 16.84
C GLY A 607 -2.98 -11.89 16.54
N ALA A 608 -4.20 -12.39 16.56
CA ALA A 608 -4.49 -13.81 16.37
C ALA A 608 -5.33 -14.05 15.11
N ASP A 609 -5.08 -15.16 14.44
CA ASP A 609 -5.89 -15.68 13.34
C ASP A 609 -5.91 -17.21 13.37
N ILE A 610 -6.88 -17.81 12.70
CA ILE A 610 -6.93 -19.27 12.52
C ILE A 610 -6.56 -19.59 11.08
N VAL A 611 -5.55 -20.44 10.90
CA VAL A 611 -5.05 -20.83 9.59
C VAL A 611 -5.12 -22.34 9.42
N ALA A 612 -5.83 -22.80 8.39
CA ALA A 612 -5.90 -24.20 8.00
C ALA A 612 -4.80 -24.54 6.99
N TYR A 613 -3.65 -25.05 7.47
CA TYR A 613 -2.55 -25.43 6.58
C TYR A 613 -2.84 -26.75 5.86
N THR A 614 -2.44 -26.80 4.58
CA THR A 614 -2.48 -28.00 3.73
C THR A 614 -1.08 -28.26 3.17
N ARG A 615 -0.63 -29.51 3.26
CA ARG A 615 0.66 -29.96 2.72
C ARG A 615 0.66 -29.94 1.19
N ALA A 616 1.81 -29.61 0.62
CA ALA A 616 2.02 -29.65 -0.82
C ALA A 616 1.83 -31.08 -1.34
N GLY A 617 1.11 -31.23 -2.45
CA GLY A 617 0.79 -32.55 -3.02
C GLY A 617 -0.32 -33.33 -2.32
N GLU A 618 -0.80 -32.88 -1.16
CA GLU A 618 -1.77 -33.60 -0.31
C GLU A 618 -3.05 -32.76 -0.09
N PRO A 619 -3.97 -32.71 -1.07
CA PRO A 619 -5.12 -31.79 -1.05
C PRO A 619 -6.09 -32.00 0.12
N ASP A 620 -6.12 -33.21 0.70
CA ASP A 620 -6.99 -33.56 1.83
C ASP A 620 -6.29 -33.46 3.19
N SER A 621 -5.01 -33.07 3.22
CA SER A 621 -4.31 -32.82 4.48
C SER A 621 -4.83 -31.57 5.17
N LEU A 622 -4.96 -31.64 6.50
CA LEU A 622 -5.54 -30.59 7.33
C LEU A 622 -4.74 -30.46 8.63
N ALA A 623 -4.03 -29.33 8.78
CA ALA A 623 -3.28 -28.97 9.98
C ALA A 623 -3.68 -27.57 10.45
N PRO A 624 -4.86 -27.41 11.09
CA PRO A 624 -5.33 -26.11 11.53
C PRO A 624 -4.54 -25.65 12.75
N ARG A 625 -4.20 -24.36 12.76
CA ARG A 625 -3.46 -23.71 13.84
C ARG A 625 -4.14 -22.42 14.24
N PHE A 626 -4.20 -22.16 15.54
CA PHE A 626 -4.45 -20.82 16.06
C PHE A 626 -3.10 -20.11 16.05
N LYS A 627 -2.92 -19.19 15.11
CA LYS A 627 -1.68 -18.46 14.89
C LYS A 627 -1.75 -17.16 15.66
N LEU A 628 -0.82 -16.97 16.60
CA LEU A 628 -0.61 -15.69 17.27
C LEU A 628 0.66 -15.07 16.71
N ARG A 629 0.57 -13.90 16.10
CA ARG A 629 1.73 -13.09 15.67
C ARG A 629 2.02 -12.04 16.73
N ALA A 630 3.27 -11.85 17.08
CA ALA A 630 3.72 -10.80 17.98
C ALA A 630 5.08 -10.24 17.55
N LYS A 631 5.27 -8.95 17.78
CA LYS A 631 6.54 -8.27 17.55
C LYS A 631 6.86 -7.31 18.69
N VAL A 632 8.11 -7.29 19.13
CA VAL A 632 8.53 -6.57 20.33
C VAL A 632 9.99 -6.16 20.26
N LEU A 633 10.36 -5.02 20.83
CA LEU A 633 11.75 -4.67 21.06
C LEU A 633 12.34 -5.62 22.09
N ARG A 634 13.58 -6.06 21.89
CA ARG A 634 14.27 -7.06 22.72
C ARG A 634 14.13 -6.76 24.22
N GLU A 635 14.32 -5.51 24.64
CA GLU A 635 14.24 -5.07 26.04
C GLU A 635 12.85 -5.28 26.68
N ASN A 636 11.78 -5.32 25.87
CA ASN A 636 10.41 -5.50 26.31
C ASN A 636 9.91 -6.95 26.17
N LEU A 637 10.78 -7.88 25.78
CA LEU A 637 10.43 -9.28 25.59
C LEU A 637 9.75 -9.92 26.83
N PRO A 638 10.23 -9.71 28.07
CA PRO A 638 9.55 -10.25 29.25
C PRO A 638 8.14 -9.68 29.44
N ARG A 639 7.92 -8.40 29.07
CA ARG A 639 6.59 -7.75 29.15
C ARG A 639 5.62 -8.35 28.14
N LEU A 640 6.09 -8.61 26.91
CA LEU A 640 5.25 -9.30 25.91
C LEU A 640 4.79 -10.66 26.42
N PHE A 641 5.71 -11.51 26.90
CA PHE A 641 5.33 -12.84 27.36
C PHE A 641 4.41 -12.82 28.59
N ASP A 642 4.56 -11.84 29.48
CA ASP A 642 3.64 -11.66 30.60
C ASP A 642 2.23 -11.26 30.12
N LEU A 643 2.14 -10.28 29.20
CA LEU A 643 0.87 -9.86 28.60
C LEU A 643 0.18 -10.99 27.84
N LEU A 644 0.91 -11.72 27.00
CA LEU A 644 0.36 -12.84 26.25
C LEU A 644 -0.14 -13.93 27.18
N ALA A 645 0.59 -14.23 28.25
CA ALA A 645 0.15 -15.23 29.22
C ALA A 645 -1.12 -14.78 29.94
N GLU A 646 -1.15 -13.53 30.42
CA GLU A 646 -2.32 -12.94 31.06
C GLU A 646 -3.56 -13.03 30.15
N ILE A 647 -3.45 -12.60 28.89
CA ILE A 647 -4.56 -12.66 27.93
C ILE A 647 -5.00 -14.12 27.69
N MET A 648 -4.07 -15.05 27.55
CA MET A 648 -4.41 -16.46 27.27
C MET A 648 -5.06 -17.17 28.46
N THR A 649 -4.69 -16.81 29.70
CA THR A 649 -5.08 -17.58 30.90
C THR A 649 -6.05 -16.85 31.82
N GLU A 650 -6.19 -15.53 31.71
CA GLU A 650 -6.90 -14.69 32.67
C GLU A 650 -7.99 -13.80 32.05
N SER A 651 -8.23 -13.85 30.73
CA SER A 651 -9.31 -13.08 30.08
C SER A 651 -10.70 -13.41 30.64
N ASP A 652 -11.44 -12.36 31.00
CA ASP A 652 -12.81 -12.41 31.50
C ASP A 652 -13.81 -12.12 30.38
N PHE A 653 -14.46 -13.19 29.91
CA PHE A 653 -15.50 -13.12 28.89
C PHE A 653 -16.91 -12.93 29.46
N SER A 654 -17.06 -12.63 30.76
CA SER A 654 -18.36 -12.43 31.41
C SER A 654 -18.96 -11.02 31.20
N GLY A 655 -18.15 -10.05 30.78
CA GLY A 655 -18.56 -8.67 30.55
C GLY A 655 -19.56 -8.50 29.40
N THR A 656 -20.86 -8.57 29.70
CA THR A 656 -21.94 -8.55 28.70
C THR A 656 -21.93 -7.33 27.79
N LYS A 657 -21.61 -6.14 28.32
CA LYS A 657 -21.52 -4.90 27.54
C LYS A 657 -20.39 -4.98 26.51
N ARG A 658 -19.17 -5.27 26.95
CA ARG A 658 -17.99 -5.31 26.08
C ARG A 658 -18.08 -6.41 25.03
N VAL A 659 -18.54 -7.61 25.40
CA VAL A 659 -18.74 -8.71 24.46
C VAL A 659 -19.77 -8.34 23.38
N ARG A 660 -20.85 -7.63 23.73
CA ARG A 660 -21.82 -7.15 22.75
C ARG A 660 -21.21 -6.15 21.78
N GLU A 661 -20.45 -5.18 22.29
CA GLU A 661 -19.74 -4.20 21.46
C GLU A 661 -18.81 -4.90 20.47
N LEU A 662 -18.00 -5.86 20.93
CA LEU A 662 -17.09 -6.63 20.06
C LEU A 662 -17.82 -7.44 18.97
N ILE A 663 -18.95 -8.06 19.30
CA ILE A 663 -19.75 -8.80 18.32
C ILE A 663 -20.35 -7.86 17.27
N ASP A 664 -20.82 -6.69 17.69
CA ASP A 664 -21.38 -5.69 16.78
C ASP A 664 -20.30 -5.03 15.91
N GLU A 665 -19.12 -4.75 16.48
CA GLU A 665 -17.92 -4.29 15.77
C GLU A 665 -17.52 -5.30 14.70
N GLU A 666 -17.36 -6.58 15.05
CA GLU A 666 -16.95 -7.64 14.12
C GLU A 666 -17.96 -7.83 12.99
N LYS A 667 -19.26 -7.90 13.32
CA LYS A 667 -20.33 -8.02 12.32
C LYS A 667 -20.30 -6.86 11.32
N THR A 668 -20.12 -5.62 11.81
CA THR A 668 -20.01 -4.43 10.97
C THR A 668 -18.74 -4.47 10.11
N GLY A 669 -17.62 -4.92 10.69
CA GLY A 669 -16.35 -5.15 10.00
C GLY A 669 -16.50 -6.14 8.84
N MET A 670 -17.16 -7.27 9.06
CA MET A 670 -17.46 -8.25 8.02
C MET A 670 -18.34 -7.68 6.89
N GLU A 671 -19.36 -6.90 7.23
CA GLU A 671 -20.26 -6.24 6.25
C GLU A 671 -19.51 -5.25 5.34
N LEU A 672 -18.61 -4.46 5.92
CA LEU A 672 -17.73 -3.54 5.18
C LEU A 672 -16.67 -4.30 4.36
N SER A 673 -16.09 -5.36 4.93
CA SER A 673 -15.08 -6.19 4.28
C SER A 673 -15.64 -6.90 3.05
N LEU A 674 -16.89 -7.38 3.11
CA LEU A 674 -17.56 -8.01 1.97
C LEU A 674 -17.57 -7.12 0.71
N GLN A 675 -17.67 -5.80 0.87
CA GLN A 675 -17.65 -4.86 -0.25
C GLN A 675 -16.24 -4.66 -0.84
N ARG A 676 -15.20 -4.78 -0.01
CA ARG A 676 -13.79 -4.54 -0.39
C ARG A 676 -13.07 -5.81 -0.85
N ALA A 677 -13.45 -6.97 -0.33
CA ALA A 677 -12.76 -8.26 -0.50
C ALA A 677 -13.69 -9.37 -1.01
N ALA A 678 -14.72 -9.02 -1.78
CA ALA A 678 -15.69 -9.99 -2.33
C ALA A 678 -15.04 -11.16 -3.10
N ASN A 679 -13.91 -10.94 -3.78
CA ASN A 679 -13.14 -11.97 -4.45
C ASN A 679 -12.57 -13.03 -3.49
N GLN A 680 -12.21 -12.66 -2.26
CA GLN A 680 -11.77 -13.64 -1.24
C GLN A 680 -12.95 -14.49 -0.78
N VAL A 681 -14.16 -13.93 -0.69
CA VAL A 681 -15.36 -14.67 -0.31
C VAL A 681 -15.73 -15.73 -1.33
N VAL A 682 -15.74 -15.41 -2.64
CA VAL A 682 -15.97 -16.43 -3.68
C VAL A 682 -14.86 -17.49 -3.68
N ALA A 683 -13.59 -17.10 -3.44
CA ALA A 683 -12.48 -18.06 -3.37
C ALA A 683 -12.58 -19.02 -2.18
N SER A 684 -12.87 -18.52 -0.97
CA SER A 684 -13.07 -19.33 0.23
C SER A 684 -14.24 -20.30 0.07
N ARG A 685 -15.34 -19.84 -0.55
CA ARG A 685 -16.50 -20.70 -0.81
C ARG A 685 -16.16 -21.85 -1.75
N ILE A 686 -15.46 -21.57 -2.86
CA ILE A 686 -15.01 -22.62 -3.78
C ILE A 686 -14.03 -23.57 -3.11
N ALA A 687 -13.10 -23.06 -2.29
CA ALA A 687 -12.18 -23.92 -1.54
C ALA A 687 -12.92 -24.86 -0.58
N ALA A 688 -14.00 -24.39 0.07
CA ALA A 688 -14.83 -25.19 0.96
C ALA A 688 -15.58 -26.32 0.26
N ASP A 689 -15.89 -26.17 -1.03
CA ASP A 689 -16.52 -27.23 -1.83
C ASP A 689 -15.50 -28.27 -2.34
N LEU A 690 -14.20 -27.99 -2.21
CA LEU A 690 -13.12 -28.79 -2.80
C LEU A 690 -12.19 -29.47 -1.78
N MET A 691 -12.00 -28.89 -0.59
CA MET A 691 -10.95 -29.33 0.35
C MET A 691 -11.39 -29.20 1.83
N PRO A 692 -10.93 -30.11 2.73
CA PRO A 692 -11.21 -30.01 4.17
C PRO A 692 -10.71 -28.71 4.80
N SER A 693 -9.55 -28.20 4.36
CA SER A 693 -9.02 -26.91 4.82
C SER A 693 -9.87 -25.73 4.39
N GLY A 694 -10.51 -25.81 3.22
CA GLY A 694 -11.49 -24.83 2.79
C GLY A 694 -12.73 -24.84 3.67
N CYS A 695 -13.28 -26.02 4.01
CA CYS A 695 -14.42 -26.12 4.93
C CYS A 695 -14.08 -25.53 6.30
N TYR A 696 -12.88 -25.83 6.80
CA TYR A 696 -12.39 -25.33 8.07
C TYR A 696 -12.28 -23.80 8.09
N ALA A 697 -11.70 -23.22 7.03
CA ALA A 697 -11.54 -21.77 6.88
C ALA A 697 -12.89 -21.05 6.72
N GLU A 698 -13.81 -21.64 5.94
CA GLU A 698 -15.13 -21.06 5.66
C GLU A 698 -16.00 -20.93 6.93
N VAL A 699 -15.71 -21.65 8.02
CA VAL A 699 -16.39 -21.42 9.30
C VAL A 699 -16.20 -19.98 9.81
N GLY A 700 -15.03 -19.38 9.56
CA GLY A 700 -14.75 -17.96 9.84
C GLY A 700 -15.16 -17.01 8.70
N GLY A 701 -15.75 -17.53 7.62
CA GLY A 701 -16.23 -16.77 6.46
C GLY A 701 -17.69 -16.33 6.63
N LEU A 702 -18.49 -16.39 5.56
CA LEU A 702 -19.90 -15.97 5.61
C LEU A 702 -20.75 -16.65 6.70
N PRO A 703 -20.63 -17.97 6.96
CA PRO A 703 -21.32 -18.61 8.08
C PRO A 703 -21.03 -17.99 9.46
N PHE A 704 -19.87 -17.35 9.63
CA PHE A 704 -19.52 -16.69 10.88
C PHE A 704 -20.42 -15.47 11.13
N HIS A 705 -20.73 -14.67 10.11
CA HIS A 705 -21.67 -13.55 10.21
C HIS A 705 -23.06 -14.04 10.66
N ASP A 706 -23.54 -15.12 10.05
CA ASP A 706 -24.80 -15.76 10.44
C ASP A 706 -24.78 -16.20 11.92
N PHE A 707 -23.65 -16.72 12.40
CA PHE A 707 -23.43 -17.09 13.79
C PHE A 707 -23.45 -15.87 14.72
N LEU A 708 -22.71 -14.80 14.42
CA LEU A 708 -22.67 -13.56 15.20
C LEU A 708 -24.06 -12.94 15.34
N ARG A 709 -24.86 -12.98 14.28
CA ARG A 709 -26.23 -12.47 14.28
C ARG A 709 -27.12 -13.17 15.30
N THR A 710 -26.89 -14.45 15.60
CA THR A 710 -27.71 -15.19 16.59
C THR A 710 -27.64 -14.57 17.99
N PHE A 711 -26.60 -13.79 18.31
CA PHE A 711 -26.48 -13.06 19.57
C PHE A 711 -27.48 -11.89 19.67
N LYS A 712 -28.01 -11.39 18.55
CA LYS A 712 -29.04 -10.34 18.56
C LYS A 712 -30.39 -10.86 19.05
N ASP A 713 -30.72 -12.10 18.73
CA ASP A 713 -32.03 -12.70 19.02
C ASP A 713 -32.20 -13.01 20.51
N ASP A 714 -31.18 -13.62 21.14
CA ASP A 714 -31.10 -13.86 22.58
C ASP A 714 -29.65 -13.80 23.05
N PHE A 715 -29.18 -12.58 23.33
CA PHE A 715 -27.80 -12.35 23.76
C PHE A 715 -27.44 -13.13 25.01
N MET A 716 -28.32 -13.20 26.01
CA MET A 716 -27.98 -13.82 27.30
C MET A 716 -27.80 -15.33 27.17
N ALA A 717 -28.66 -16.00 26.41
CA ALA A 717 -28.49 -17.43 26.14
C ALA A 717 -27.21 -17.70 25.32
N ARG A 718 -26.98 -16.94 24.25
CA ARG A 718 -25.79 -17.10 23.39
C ARG A 718 -24.49 -16.77 24.10
N HIS A 719 -24.50 -15.77 24.98
CA HIS A 719 -23.37 -15.42 25.82
C HIS A 719 -23.03 -16.55 26.80
N ALA A 720 -24.02 -17.18 27.43
CA ALA A 720 -23.79 -18.33 28.29
C ALA A 720 -23.24 -19.56 27.52
N GLU A 721 -23.75 -19.82 26.31
CA GLU A 721 -23.21 -20.86 25.41
C GLU A 721 -21.75 -20.56 25.02
N MET A 722 -21.45 -19.31 24.69
CA MET A 722 -20.09 -18.84 24.37
C MET A 722 -19.15 -19.08 25.55
N GLN A 723 -19.53 -18.68 26.77
CA GLN A 723 -18.70 -18.92 27.96
C GLN A 723 -18.45 -20.41 28.19
N ALA A 724 -19.48 -21.25 28.02
CA ALA A 724 -19.33 -22.70 28.13
C ALA A 724 -18.40 -23.27 27.05
N ALA A 725 -18.46 -22.75 25.81
CA ALA A 725 -17.56 -23.11 24.73
C ALA A 725 -16.11 -22.67 25.01
N PHE A 726 -15.91 -21.42 25.44
CA PHE A 726 -14.60 -20.88 25.78
C PHE A 726 -13.92 -21.67 26.90
N ALA A 727 -14.67 -22.05 27.94
CA ALA A 727 -14.17 -22.92 29.00
C ALA A 727 -13.67 -24.29 28.50
N ARG A 728 -14.24 -24.81 27.40
CA ARG A 728 -13.77 -26.05 26.74
C ARG A 728 -12.53 -25.80 25.88
N ILE A 729 -12.57 -24.79 25.01
CA ILE A 729 -11.57 -24.60 23.96
C ILE A 729 -10.29 -23.91 24.45
N LEU A 730 -10.34 -23.01 25.43
CA LEU A 730 -9.15 -22.30 25.94
C LEU A 730 -7.99 -23.25 26.31
N PRO A 731 -8.19 -24.31 27.14
CA PRO A 731 -7.11 -25.25 27.46
C PRO A 731 -6.75 -26.21 26.31
N GLN A 732 -7.60 -26.34 25.28
CA GLN A 732 -7.32 -27.12 24.08
C GLN A 732 -6.41 -26.33 23.12
N ILE A 733 -6.69 -25.04 22.94
CA ILE A 733 -5.95 -24.12 22.06
C ILE A 733 -4.63 -23.72 22.74
N PHE A 734 -4.68 -23.09 23.91
CA PHE A 734 -3.49 -22.58 24.61
C PHE A 734 -2.80 -23.72 25.38
N ASN A 735 -2.22 -24.63 24.60
CA ASN A 735 -1.62 -25.87 25.02
C ASN A 735 -0.16 -25.97 24.58
N ALA A 736 0.71 -26.42 25.47
CA ALA A 736 2.12 -26.62 25.20
C ALA A 736 2.41 -27.90 24.38
N ASN A 737 1.49 -28.86 24.35
CA ASN A 737 1.63 -30.06 23.52
C ASN A 737 1.43 -29.69 22.05
N ASP A 738 2.37 -30.08 21.18
CA ASP A 738 2.35 -29.75 19.74
C ASP A 738 2.32 -28.25 19.43
N LEU A 739 2.79 -27.41 20.36
CA LEU A 739 3.08 -26.01 20.10
C LEU A 739 4.31 -25.91 19.19
N MET A 740 4.18 -25.12 18.13
CA MET A 740 5.30 -24.68 17.31
C MET A 740 5.47 -23.18 17.44
N VAL A 741 6.71 -22.69 17.50
CA VAL A 741 6.99 -21.24 17.59
C VAL A 741 8.03 -20.87 16.55
N SER A 742 7.69 -19.94 15.66
CA SER A 742 8.68 -19.28 14.80
C SER A 742 9.31 -18.12 15.55
N VAL A 743 10.63 -18.06 15.51
CA VAL A 743 11.44 -16.99 16.13
C VAL A 743 12.34 -16.41 15.06
N THR A 744 12.22 -15.10 14.80
CA THR A 744 13.11 -14.38 13.88
C THR A 744 13.85 -13.30 14.64
N THR A 745 15.16 -13.49 14.83
CA THR A 745 16.07 -12.57 15.53
C THR A 745 17.52 -13.02 15.34
N PRO A 746 18.53 -12.14 15.49
CA PRO A 746 19.93 -12.53 15.45
C PRO A 746 20.29 -13.61 16.46
N ALA A 747 21.26 -14.47 16.14
CA ALA A 747 21.73 -15.55 17.01
C ALA A 747 22.09 -15.09 18.44
N VAL A 748 22.65 -13.87 18.57
CA VAL A 748 23.02 -13.28 19.86
C VAL A 748 21.83 -13.07 20.81
N ASN A 749 20.60 -12.99 20.29
CA ASN A 749 19.38 -12.80 21.08
C ASN A 749 18.65 -14.11 21.39
N TYR A 750 18.99 -15.23 20.74
CA TYR A 750 18.21 -16.46 20.81
C TYR A 750 18.08 -17.02 22.23
N ASP A 751 19.16 -17.07 23.00
CA ASP A 751 19.17 -17.69 24.33
C ASP A 751 18.22 -16.97 25.30
N GLU A 752 18.14 -15.64 25.20
CA GLU A 752 17.19 -14.84 25.97
C GLU A 752 15.74 -15.15 25.58
N VAL A 753 15.46 -15.27 24.27
CA VAL A 753 14.14 -15.65 23.76
C VAL A 753 13.76 -17.06 24.22
N ALA A 754 14.67 -18.00 24.13
CA ALA A 754 14.46 -19.38 24.55
C ALA A 754 14.14 -19.46 26.06
N ALA A 755 14.88 -18.72 26.90
CA ALA A 755 14.62 -18.68 28.34
C ALA A 755 13.23 -18.13 28.68
N GLN A 756 12.81 -17.03 28.04
CA GLN A 756 11.47 -16.46 28.23
C GLN A 756 10.38 -17.42 27.72
N LEU A 757 10.61 -18.08 26.59
CA LEU A 757 9.66 -19.04 26.02
C LEU A 757 9.49 -20.28 26.91
N THR A 758 10.56 -20.78 27.52
CA THR A 758 10.49 -21.87 28.51
C THR A 758 9.62 -21.49 29.71
N ALA A 759 9.80 -20.27 30.24
CA ALA A 759 8.97 -19.77 31.34
C ALA A 759 7.50 -19.57 30.92
N PHE A 760 7.27 -19.04 29.73
CA PHE A 760 5.94 -18.85 29.16
C PHE A 760 5.20 -20.17 28.97
N ARG A 761 5.88 -21.20 28.45
CA ARG A 761 5.31 -22.53 28.23
C ARG A 761 4.72 -23.14 29.50
N GLN A 762 5.32 -22.89 30.65
CA GLN A 762 4.84 -23.40 31.95
C GLN A 762 3.48 -22.83 32.37
N LYS A 763 3.08 -21.69 31.79
CA LYS A 763 1.77 -21.06 32.03
C LYS A 763 0.65 -21.67 31.16
N LEU A 764 0.99 -22.47 30.15
CA LEU A 764 0.03 -23.08 29.22
C LEU A 764 -0.52 -24.42 29.74
N SER A 765 -1.65 -24.85 29.18
CA SER A 765 -2.18 -26.19 29.42
C SER A 765 -1.20 -27.26 28.93
N SER A 766 -1.04 -28.35 29.67
CA SER A 766 -0.30 -29.56 29.25
C SER A 766 -1.20 -30.78 29.13
N LYS A 767 -2.53 -30.57 29.18
CA LYS A 767 -3.51 -31.66 29.06
C LYS A 767 -3.50 -32.23 27.65
N THR A 768 -3.61 -33.55 27.53
CA THR A 768 -3.79 -34.21 26.24
C THR A 768 -5.27 -34.27 25.89
N PHE A 769 -5.61 -33.88 24.67
CA PHE A 769 -6.97 -33.97 24.14
C PHE A 769 -6.98 -34.86 22.89
N PRO A 770 -8.02 -35.68 22.68
CA PRO A 770 -8.16 -36.45 21.45
C PRO A 770 -8.44 -35.51 20.27
N ALA A 771 -7.99 -35.90 19.08
CA ALA A 771 -8.34 -35.19 17.85
C ALA A 771 -9.85 -35.26 17.60
N ALA A 772 -10.44 -34.13 17.21
CA ALA A 772 -11.82 -34.04 16.78
C ALA A 772 -12.01 -34.69 15.41
N SER A 773 -13.23 -35.19 15.17
CA SER A 773 -13.65 -35.66 13.85
C SER A 773 -14.56 -34.61 13.21
N TYR A 774 -14.34 -34.34 11.93
CA TYR A 774 -15.15 -33.42 11.13
C TYR A 774 -16.03 -34.19 10.14
N THR A 775 -17.25 -33.71 9.91
CA THR A 775 -18.29 -34.38 9.11
C THR A 775 -18.76 -33.55 7.93
N TRP A 776 -17.91 -32.65 7.41
CA TRP A 776 -18.25 -31.82 6.25
C TRP A 776 -18.51 -32.63 4.98
N GLU A 777 -19.55 -32.23 4.24
CA GLU A 777 -19.81 -32.73 2.90
C GLU A 777 -19.02 -31.89 1.89
N ILE A 778 -17.98 -32.49 1.32
CA ILE A 778 -17.13 -31.87 0.31
C ILE A 778 -17.55 -32.41 -1.05
N ALA A 779 -18.22 -31.57 -1.82
CA ALA A 779 -18.69 -31.89 -3.15
C ALA A 779 -18.73 -30.62 -4.01
N PRO A 780 -18.49 -30.73 -5.34
CA PRO A 780 -18.70 -29.65 -6.28
C PRO A 780 -20.08 -28.98 -6.13
N LYS A 781 -20.11 -27.67 -5.94
CA LYS A 781 -21.34 -26.87 -5.87
C LYS A 781 -21.28 -25.65 -6.78
N ASN A 782 -22.47 -25.11 -7.04
CA ASN A 782 -22.70 -23.94 -7.87
C ASN A 782 -23.56 -22.96 -7.07
N ALA A 783 -22.98 -21.85 -6.60
CA ALA A 783 -23.66 -20.92 -5.70
C ALA A 783 -23.71 -19.49 -6.26
N GLY A 784 -24.89 -18.86 -6.16
CA GLY A 784 -25.10 -17.42 -6.37
C GLY A 784 -25.38 -16.70 -5.05
N LEU A 785 -24.49 -15.80 -4.65
CA LEU A 785 -24.53 -15.01 -3.42
C LEU A 785 -24.99 -13.58 -3.73
N MET A 786 -26.22 -13.26 -3.36
CA MET A 786 -26.87 -11.98 -3.71
C MET A 786 -26.54 -10.86 -2.74
N THR A 787 -26.30 -9.68 -3.30
CA THR A 787 -26.06 -8.40 -2.62
C THR A 787 -26.73 -7.26 -3.40
N GLN A 788 -26.66 -6.04 -2.88
CA GLN A 788 -27.10 -4.82 -3.58
C GLN A 788 -26.03 -4.25 -4.54
N SER A 789 -24.98 -5.02 -4.84
CA SER A 789 -23.92 -4.61 -5.76
C SER A 789 -24.44 -4.44 -7.18
N ARG A 790 -23.90 -3.46 -7.92
CA ARG A 790 -24.14 -3.28 -9.36
C ARG A 790 -23.18 -4.10 -10.24
N VAL A 791 -22.15 -4.69 -9.62
CA VAL A 791 -21.12 -5.50 -10.27
C VAL A 791 -21.02 -6.88 -9.61
N GLN A 792 -20.41 -7.82 -10.33
CA GLN A 792 -20.28 -9.22 -9.97
C GLN A 792 -18.82 -9.58 -9.69
N TYR A 793 -18.63 -10.69 -8.98
CA TYR A 793 -17.37 -11.37 -8.75
C TYR A 793 -17.59 -12.82 -9.16
N VAL A 794 -17.23 -13.14 -10.41
CA VAL A 794 -17.57 -14.41 -11.04
C VAL A 794 -16.38 -15.34 -10.93
N ALA A 795 -16.53 -16.51 -10.32
CA ALA A 795 -15.42 -17.42 -10.10
C ALA A 795 -15.72 -18.89 -10.44
N LYS A 796 -14.72 -19.57 -11.02
CA LYS A 796 -14.66 -21.03 -11.17
C LYS A 796 -13.38 -21.56 -10.54
N GLY A 797 -13.46 -22.70 -9.88
CA GLY A 797 -12.27 -23.38 -9.37
C GLY A 797 -12.35 -24.89 -9.47
N ALA A 798 -11.23 -25.54 -9.15
CA ALA A 798 -11.09 -26.99 -9.12
C ALA A 798 -9.92 -27.38 -8.22
N ASN A 799 -9.78 -28.68 -7.96
CA ASN A 799 -8.53 -29.23 -7.44
C ASN A 799 -7.86 -30.11 -8.49
N PHE A 800 -6.83 -29.59 -9.18
CA PHE A 800 -6.22 -30.31 -10.31
C PHE A 800 -5.45 -31.57 -9.87
N ILE A 801 -5.01 -31.67 -8.60
CA ILE A 801 -4.37 -32.89 -8.08
C ILE A 801 -5.41 -34.01 -7.94
N LYS A 802 -6.62 -33.70 -7.47
CA LYS A 802 -7.73 -34.67 -7.41
C LYS A 802 -8.17 -35.13 -8.80
N LEU A 803 -7.90 -34.34 -9.84
CA LEU A 803 -8.14 -34.68 -11.25
C LEU A 803 -6.98 -35.48 -11.89
N GLY A 804 -5.93 -35.83 -11.12
CA GLY A 804 -4.81 -36.65 -11.60
C GLY A 804 -3.62 -35.86 -12.16
N TYR A 805 -3.63 -34.52 -12.05
CA TYR A 805 -2.52 -33.67 -12.50
C TYR A 805 -1.56 -33.34 -11.36
N LYS A 806 -0.42 -32.72 -11.69
CA LYS A 806 0.64 -32.37 -10.73
C LYS A 806 1.00 -30.90 -10.86
N TYR A 807 1.47 -30.30 -9.76
CA TYR A 807 1.98 -28.94 -9.78
C TYR A 807 3.29 -28.88 -10.57
N THR A 808 3.44 -27.82 -11.37
CA THR A 808 4.68 -27.44 -12.06
C THR A 808 4.85 -25.93 -11.99
N GLY A 809 6.10 -25.45 -12.02
CA GLY A 809 6.46 -24.04 -12.13
C GLY A 809 5.84 -23.35 -13.36
N VAL A 810 5.59 -24.08 -14.44
CA VAL A 810 4.93 -23.53 -15.65
C VAL A 810 3.54 -22.95 -15.34
N LEU A 811 2.86 -23.42 -14.30
CA LEU A 811 1.60 -22.83 -13.83
C LEU A 811 1.75 -21.37 -13.41
N ARG A 812 2.91 -20.97 -12.88
CA ARG A 812 3.21 -19.57 -12.54
C ARG A 812 3.35 -18.70 -13.79
N VAL A 813 3.93 -19.26 -14.86
CA VAL A 813 3.98 -18.60 -16.17
C VAL A 813 2.57 -18.45 -16.74
N LEU A 814 1.74 -19.48 -16.63
CA LEU A 814 0.35 -19.42 -17.03
C LEU A 814 -0.45 -18.37 -16.25
N GLU A 815 -0.22 -18.19 -14.95
CA GLU A 815 -0.85 -17.08 -14.19
C GLU A 815 -0.51 -15.72 -14.77
N THR A 816 0.77 -15.48 -15.09
CA THR A 816 1.22 -14.22 -15.70
C THR A 816 0.58 -14.02 -17.08
N LEU A 817 0.57 -15.07 -17.92
CA LEU A 817 -0.05 -15.05 -19.24
C LEU A 817 -1.55 -14.71 -19.17
N LEU A 818 -2.30 -15.44 -18.35
CA LEU A 818 -3.74 -15.21 -18.22
C LEU A 818 -4.04 -13.81 -17.67
N ARG A 819 -3.24 -13.34 -16.70
CA ARG A 819 -3.43 -12.01 -16.09
C ARG A 819 -3.21 -10.87 -17.07
N TYR A 820 -2.12 -10.90 -17.84
CA TYR A 820 -1.67 -9.75 -18.64
C TYR A 820 -2.05 -9.84 -20.12
N ASP A 821 -2.47 -11.01 -20.60
CA ASP A 821 -2.91 -11.19 -21.99
C ASP A 821 -4.40 -11.57 -22.05
N TYR A 822 -4.73 -12.85 -21.80
CA TYR A 822 -6.08 -13.36 -22.10
C TYR A 822 -7.20 -12.71 -21.27
N PHE A 823 -7.13 -12.76 -19.94
CA PHE A 823 -8.19 -12.19 -19.10
C PHE A 823 -8.16 -10.66 -19.07
N TRP A 824 -6.99 -10.04 -19.22
CA TRP A 824 -6.91 -8.60 -19.44
C TRP A 824 -7.75 -8.19 -20.64
N THR A 825 -7.55 -8.87 -21.77
CA THR A 825 -8.25 -8.56 -23.01
C THR A 825 -9.74 -8.93 -22.93
N ARG A 826 -10.07 -10.18 -22.60
CA ARG A 826 -11.44 -10.69 -22.67
C ARG A 826 -12.34 -10.19 -21.54
N ILE A 827 -11.84 -10.15 -20.31
CA ILE A 827 -12.65 -9.82 -19.11
C ILE A 827 -12.63 -8.32 -18.83
N ARG A 828 -11.47 -7.67 -18.92
CA ARG A 828 -11.33 -6.22 -18.63
C ARG A 828 -11.59 -5.33 -19.84
N VAL A 829 -10.82 -5.46 -20.93
CA VAL A 829 -10.92 -4.54 -22.08
C VAL A 829 -12.24 -4.74 -22.83
N GLN A 830 -12.58 -5.98 -23.19
CA GLN A 830 -13.81 -6.28 -23.93
C GLN A 830 -15.03 -6.42 -23.02
N GLY A 831 -14.86 -7.02 -21.84
CA GLY A 831 -15.94 -7.28 -20.89
C GLY A 831 -16.28 -6.09 -19.98
N GLY A 832 -15.38 -5.12 -19.82
CA GLY A 832 -15.61 -3.95 -18.97
C GLY A 832 -15.46 -4.21 -17.46
N ALA A 833 -14.94 -5.36 -17.04
CA ALA A 833 -14.62 -5.60 -15.63
C ALA A 833 -13.37 -4.81 -15.19
N TYR A 834 -13.25 -4.51 -13.90
CA TYR A 834 -12.05 -3.83 -13.38
C TYR A 834 -10.80 -4.71 -13.45
N GLY A 835 -10.95 -6.03 -13.27
CA GLY A 835 -9.84 -6.95 -13.37
C GLY A 835 -10.23 -8.42 -13.29
N ALA A 836 -9.21 -9.28 -13.36
CA ALA A 836 -9.33 -10.72 -13.22
C ALA A 836 -8.17 -11.28 -12.40
N MET A 837 -8.37 -12.43 -11.78
CA MET A 837 -7.41 -13.10 -10.91
C MET A 837 -7.32 -14.58 -11.26
N THR A 838 -6.11 -15.11 -11.13
CA THR A 838 -5.76 -16.51 -11.35
C THR A 838 -4.88 -16.98 -10.21
N GLN A 839 -5.12 -18.20 -9.72
CA GLN A 839 -4.29 -18.81 -8.69
C GLN A 839 -4.17 -20.31 -8.91
N PHE A 840 -2.95 -20.84 -8.77
CA PHE A 840 -2.64 -22.28 -8.69
C PHE A 840 -1.75 -22.56 -7.48
N ASN A 841 -2.27 -23.34 -6.54
CA ASN A 841 -1.56 -23.69 -5.32
C ASN A 841 -0.93 -25.09 -5.41
N ARG A 842 0.16 -25.30 -4.67
CA ARG A 842 0.86 -26.60 -4.56
C ARG A 842 0.02 -27.71 -3.90
N ASN A 843 -1.11 -27.36 -3.26
CA ASN A 843 -2.09 -28.32 -2.74
C ASN A 843 -3.18 -28.67 -3.78
N GLY A 844 -3.04 -28.23 -5.03
CA GLY A 844 -3.97 -28.56 -6.11
C GLY A 844 -5.10 -27.56 -6.29
N PHE A 845 -5.35 -26.65 -5.34
CA PHE A 845 -6.40 -25.64 -5.49
C PHE A 845 -6.09 -24.70 -6.65
N MET A 846 -7.05 -24.52 -7.54
CA MET A 846 -7.00 -23.51 -8.58
C MET A 846 -8.31 -22.73 -8.66
N ILE A 847 -8.20 -21.45 -9.01
CA ILE A 847 -9.34 -20.56 -9.21
C ILE A 847 -9.05 -19.54 -10.30
N PHE A 848 -10.06 -19.28 -11.12
CA PHE A 848 -10.15 -18.12 -12.01
C PHE A 848 -11.33 -17.28 -11.57
N SER A 849 -11.14 -15.97 -11.48
CA SER A 849 -12.20 -15.06 -11.07
C SER A 849 -12.12 -13.69 -11.71
N SER A 850 -13.26 -13.03 -11.91
CA SER A 850 -13.32 -11.60 -12.23
C SER A 850 -13.51 -10.74 -10.98
N TYR A 851 -13.23 -9.43 -11.12
CA TYR A 851 -13.32 -8.45 -10.04
C TYR A 851 -14.05 -7.21 -10.55
N ARG A 852 -15.14 -6.85 -9.86
CA ARG A 852 -16.06 -5.74 -10.23
C ARG A 852 -16.49 -5.82 -11.69
N ASP A 853 -17.08 -6.95 -12.05
CA ASP A 853 -17.45 -7.33 -13.40
C ASP A 853 -18.92 -6.97 -13.70
N PRO A 854 -19.26 -6.26 -14.78
CA PRO A 854 -20.66 -6.02 -15.15
C PRO A 854 -21.37 -7.30 -15.67
N ASN A 855 -20.62 -8.34 -16.02
CA ASN A 855 -21.11 -9.56 -16.65
C ASN A 855 -21.21 -10.74 -15.68
N LEU A 856 -21.82 -11.86 -16.13
CA LEU A 856 -21.93 -13.09 -15.34
C LEU A 856 -21.76 -14.34 -16.21
N ALA A 857 -22.75 -14.67 -17.04
CA ALA A 857 -22.70 -15.88 -17.88
C ALA A 857 -21.63 -15.75 -18.97
N GLU A 858 -21.45 -14.53 -19.47
CA GLU A 858 -20.44 -14.18 -20.46
C GLU A 858 -19.03 -14.42 -19.90
N THR A 859 -18.79 -14.02 -18.65
CA THR A 859 -17.52 -14.29 -17.97
C THR A 859 -17.29 -15.77 -17.77
N PHE A 860 -18.31 -16.56 -17.39
CA PHE A 860 -18.16 -18.02 -17.32
C PHE A 860 -17.79 -18.64 -18.67
N ALA A 861 -18.35 -18.15 -19.77
CA ALA A 861 -17.95 -18.61 -21.11
C ALA A 861 -16.47 -18.31 -21.39
N VAL A 862 -15.99 -17.11 -21.05
CA VAL A 862 -14.57 -16.76 -21.17
C VAL A 862 -13.68 -17.68 -20.32
N LEU A 863 -14.11 -18.03 -19.10
CA LEU A 863 -13.39 -18.97 -18.24
C LEU A 863 -13.34 -20.38 -18.85
N ASP A 864 -14.43 -20.85 -19.46
CA ASP A 864 -14.49 -22.15 -20.14
C ASP A 864 -13.59 -22.21 -21.40
N GLU A 865 -13.50 -21.11 -22.14
CA GLU A 865 -12.63 -20.95 -23.32
C GLU A 865 -11.13 -20.91 -22.97
N THR A 866 -10.76 -20.81 -21.69
CA THR A 866 -9.35 -20.72 -21.27
C THR A 866 -8.51 -21.90 -21.77
N ALA A 867 -9.07 -23.10 -21.80
CA ALA A 867 -8.36 -24.28 -22.31
C ALA A 867 -8.02 -24.15 -23.80
N ASP A 868 -8.86 -23.48 -24.58
CA ASP A 868 -8.66 -23.26 -26.01
C ASP A 868 -7.55 -22.24 -26.25
N TYR A 869 -7.57 -21.12 -25.51
CA TYR A 869 -6.47 -20.14 -25.51
C TYR A 869 -5.13 -20.81 -25.19
N VAL A 870 -5.07 -21.61 -24.13
CA VAL A 870 -3.82 -22.31 -23.74
C VAL A 870 -3.37 -23.29 -24.83
N ARG A 871 -4.30 -23.99 -25.49
CA ARG A 871 -3.99 -24.96 -26.55
C ARG A 871 -3.46 -24.29 -27.82
N SER A 872 -3.96 -23.10 -28.15
CA SER A 872 -3.54 -22.33 -29.32
C SER A 872 -2.48 -21.27 -29.04
N PHE A 873 -1.98 -21.17 -27.80
CA PHE A 873 -1.03 -20.15 -27.38
C PHE A 873 0.20 -20.14 -28.29
N ASP A 874 0.43 -19.04 -29.02
CA ASP A 874 1.53 -18.90 -29.98
C ASP A 874 2.02 -17.44 -29.98
N VAL A 875 3.28 -17.24 -29.63
CA VAL A 875 3.94 -15.93 -29.47
C VAL A 875 5.38 -16.01 -29.98
N SER A 876 6.03 -14.85 -30.15
CA SER A 876 7.47 -14.84 -30.43
C SER A 876 8.28 -15.27 -29.20
N ASP A 877 9.52 -15.74 -29.40
CA ASP A 877 10.43 -16.05 -28.29
C ASP A 877 10.65 -14.86 -27.36
N ARG A 878 10.66 -13.64 -27.93
CA ARG A 878 10.79 -12.39 -27.18
C ARG A 878 9.62 -12.15 -26.23
N GLU A 879 8.40 -12.39 -26.69
CA GLU A 879 7.21 -12.24 -25.84
C GLU A 879 7.13 -13.36 -24.79
N MET A 880 7.52 -14.60 -25.14
CA MET A 880 7.65 -15.68 -24.16
C MET A 880 8.65 -15.33 -23.04
N ASP A 881 9.78 -14.71 -23.38
CA ASP A 881 10.78 -14.26 -22.42
C ASP A 881 10.22 -13.19 -21.49
N LYS A 882 9.46 -12.20 -22.01
CA LYS A 882 8.79 -11.19 -21.17
C LYS A 882 7.86 -11.83 -20.14
N PHE A 883 7.06 -12.82 -20.52
CA PHE A 883 6.19 -13.51 -19.56
C PHE A 883 6.97 -14.24 -18.48
N ILE A 884 8.08 -14.88 -18.82
CA ILE A 884 8.95 -15.55 -17.84
C ILE A 884 9.59 -14.54 -16.89
N ILE A 885 10.12 -13.43 -17.42
CA ILE A 885 10.70 -12.35 -16.62
C ILE A 885 9.64 -11.77 -15.68
N GLY A 886 8.45 -11.45 -16.18
CA GLY A 886 7.33 -10.96 -15.38
C GLY A 886 6.87 -11.95 -14.31
N THR A 887 6.88 -13.26 -14.60
CA THR A 887 6.66 -14.29 -13.57
C THR A 887 7.73 -14.21 -12.48
N MET A 888 9.00 -14.09 -12.88
CA MET A 888 10.14 -14.05 -11.97
C MET A 888 10.17 -12.80 -11.09
N SER A 889 9.69 -11.65 -11.55
CA SER A 889 9.53 -10.43 -10.73
C SER A 889 8.71 -10.72 -9.46
N SER A 890 7.61 -11.48 -9.59
CA SER A 890 6.80 -11.89 -8.43
C SER A 890 7.45 -12.96 -7.56
N VAL A 891 8.29 -13.83 -8.14
CA VAL A 891 8.95 -14.94 -7.43
C VAL A 891 10.15 -14.46 -6.62
N ASP A 892 10.87 -13.47 -7.15
CA ASP A 892 12.06 -12.87 -6.53
C ASP A 892 11.75 -11.55 -5.80
N ALA A 893 10.47 -11.26 -5.56
CA ALA A 893 10.06 -10.07 -4.81
C ALA A 893 10.85 -9.95 -3.48
N PRO A 894 11.32 -8.75 -3.11
CA PRO A 894 12.11 -8.54 -1.91
C PRO A 894 11.27 -8.85 -0.67
N LEU A 895 11.91 -9.42 0.35
CA LEU A 895 11.26 -9.83 1.59
C LEU A 895 11.95 -9.16 2.79
N THR A 896 11.17 -8.55 3.68
CA THR A 896 11.67 -8.06 4.96
C THR A 896 12.09 -9.23 5.87
N PRO A 897 12.91 -9.01 6.91
CA PRO A 897 13.28 -10.06 7.85
C PRO A 897 12.06 -10.78 8.44
N GLN A 898 11.01 -10.05 8.79
CA GLN A 898 9.74 -10.61 9.27
C GLN A 898 9.10 -11.54 8.22
N MET A 899 9.00 -11.07 6.97
CA MET A 899 8.43 -11.86 5.88
C MET A 899 9.24 -13.12 5.59
N LYS A 900 10.58 -13.05 5.63
CA LYS A 900 11.45 -14.22 5.44
C LYS A 900 11.18 -15.28 6.50
N GLY A 901 11.08 -14.88 7.77
CA GLY A 901 10.74 -15.79 8.87
C GLY A 901 9.35 -16.40 8.73
N ASP A 902 8.31 -15.60 8.45
CA ASP A 902 6.93 -16.11 8.31
C ASP A 902 6.75 -17.03 7.10
N ILE A 903 7.39 -16.71 5.96
CA ILE A 903 7.35 -17.55 4.77
C ILE A 903 8.13 -18.85 4.99
N ALA A 904 9.30 -18.80 5.63
CA ALA A 904 10.07 -19.99 5.96
C ALA A 904 9.26 -20.95 6.87
N ALA A 905 8.63 -20.42 7.91
CA ALA A 905 7.76 -21.19 8.79
C ALA A 905 6.53 -21.75 8.05
N THR A 906 5.93 -20.97 7.15
CA THR A 906 4.82 -21.42 6.30
C THR A 906 5.23 -22.53 5.34
N PHE A 907 6.41 -22.46 4.72
CA PHE A 907 6.93 -23.53 3.88
C PHE A 907 7.15 -24.81 4.68
N HIS A 908 7.69 -24.72 5.89
CA HIS A 908 7.84 -25.87 6.78
C HIS A 908 6.47 -26.50 7.14
N LEU A 909 5.49 -25.70 7.55
CA LEU A 909 4.13 -26.18 7.87
C LEU A 909 3.43 -26.84 6.68
N ARG A 910 3.74 -26.40 5.45
CA ARG A 910 3.19 -26.95 4.21
C ARG A 910 4.05 -28.05 3.58
N GLY A 911 5.20 -28.39 4.18
CA GLY A 911 6.14 -29.38 3.64
C GLY A 911 6.74 -28.99 2.28
N ILE A 912 6.98 -27.70 2.05
CA ILE A 912 7.60 -27.19 0.82
C ILE A 912 9.10 -27.02 1.06
N THR A 913 9.93 -27.79 0.36
CA THR A 913 11.39 -27.77 0.53
C THR A 913 12.07 -26.70 -0.32
N TRP A 914 13.37 -26.45 -0.11
CA TRP A 914 14.16 -25.61 -1.03
C TRP A 914 14.23 -26.27 -2.41
N GLU A 915 14.37 -27.60 -2.47
CA GLU A 915 14.43 -28.39 -3.70
C GLU A 915 13.14 -28.25 -4.52
N ASP A 916 11.96 -28.25 -3.87
CA ASP A 916 10.67 -28.04 -4.52
C ASP A 916 10.53 -26.64 -5.12
N ARG A 917 11.13 -25.63 -4.48
CA ARG A 917 11.15 -24.24 -4.96
C ARG A 917 12.17 -24.09 -6.09
N GLN A 918 13.34 -24.69 -5.95
CA GLN A 918 14.38 -24.73 -6.99
C GLN A 918 13.87 -25.41 -8.26
N LYS A 919 13.18 -26.54 -8.12
CA LYS A 919 12.57 -27.24 -9.25
C LYS A 919 11.56 -26.36 -9.98
N ALA A 920 10.63 -25.74 -9.24
CA ALA A 920 9.64 -24.84 -9.86
C ALA A 920 10.29 -23.63 -10.52
N ARG A 921 11.35 -23.06 -9.92
CA ARG A 921 12.14 -21.99 -10.53
C ARG A 921 12.76 -22.42 -11.86
N ALA A 922 13.41 -23.58 -11.89
CA ALA A 922 14.01 -24.12 -13.11
C ALA A 922 12.95 -24.34 -14.21
N GLU A 923 11.77 -24.88 -13.83
CA GLU A 923 10.63 -25.06 -14.74
C GLU A 923 10.10 -23.71 -15.29
N ILE A 924 10.08 -22.64 -14.49
CA ILE A 924 9.73 -21.29 -14.97
C ILE A 924 10.77 -20.77 -15.97
N LEU A 925 12.05 -20.80 -15.60
CA LEU A 925 13.14 -20.23 -16.42
C LEU A 925 13.31 -20.96 -17.76
N THR A 926 13.01 -22.27 -17.78
CA THR A 926 13.15 -23.10 -18.98
C THR A 926 11.86 -23.28 -19.77
N ALA A 927 10.74 -22.70 -19.31
CA ALA A 927 9.44 -22.84 -19.94
C ALA A 927 9.46 -22.41 -21.42
N ARG A 928 8.76 -23.19 -22.23
CA ARG A 928 8.51 -22.93 -23.65
C ARG A 928 7.00 -22.92 -23.92
N GLN A 929 6.64 -22.44 -25.11
CA GLN A 929 5.25 -22.41 -25.55
C GLN A 929 4.63 -23.82 -25.58
N GLU A 930 5.41 -24.86 -25.87
CA GLU A 930 4.93 -26.25 -25.82
C GLU A 930 4.54 -26.68 -24.40
N ASP A 931 5.28 -26.22 -23.38
CA ASP A 931 4.99 -26.54 -21.98
C ASP A 931 3.71 -25.84 -21.52
N VAL A 932 3.45 -24.62 -21.99
CA VAL A 932 2.18 -23.90 -21.76
C VAL A 932 1.03 -24.67 -22.41
N ARG A 933 1.16 -25.02 -23.71
CA ARG A 933 0.14 -25.80 -24.43
C ARG A 933 -0.15 -27.14 -23.77
N ALA A 934 0.86 -27.78 -23.16
CA ALA A 934 0.71 -29.04 -22.44
C ALA A 934 -0.18 -28.93 -21.18
N LEU A 935 -0.45 -27.73 -20.67
CA LEU A 935 -1.37 -27.49 -19.56
C LEU A 935 -2.85 -27.50 -20.00
N ALA A 936 -3.16 -27.38 -21.29
CA ALA A 936 -4.54 -27.27 -21.77
C ALA A 936 -5.47 -28.41 -21.29
N PRO A 937 -5.07 -29.70 -21.29
CA PRO A 937 -5.93 -30.78 -20.79
C PRO A 937 -6.27 -30.64 -19.29
N MET A 938 -5.34 -30.11 -18.48
CA MET A 938 -5.57 -29.84 -17.07
C MET A 938 -6.61 -28.74 -16.89
N ILE A 939 -6.48 -27.64 -17.63
CA ILE A 939 -7.42 -26.51 -17.60
C ILE A 939 -8.80 -26.95 -18.08
N GLU A 940 -8.86 -27.74 -19.14
CA GLU A 940 -10.11 -28.29 -19.67
C GLU A 940 -10.81 -29.20 -18.65
N ALA A 941 -10.07 -30.11 -18.01
CA ALA A 941 -10.62 -30.96 -16.95
C ALA A 941 -11.13 -30.13 -15.76
N ALA A 942 -10.35 -29.12 -15.33
CA ALA A 942 -10.74 -28.24 -14.24
C ALA A 942 -12.00 -27.42 -14.54
N MET A 943 -12.12 -26.86 -15.75
CA MET A 943 -13.31 -26.10 -16.13
C MET A 943 -14.55 -26.99 -16.25
N ARG A 944 -14.41 -28.27 -16.62
CA ARG A 944 -15.52 -29.23 -16.68
C ARG A 944 -16.11 -29.60 -15.31
N GLU A 945 -15.34 -29.50 -14.23
CA GLU A 945 -15.85 -29.75 -12.86
C GLU A 945 -16.98 -28.79 -12.48
N ASN A 946 -17.02 -27.59 -13.09
CA ASN A 946 -18.05 -26.58 -12.86
C ASN A 946 -18.30 -26.33 -11.36
N VAL A 947 -17.24 -26.12 -10.57
CA VAL A 947 -17.40 -25.54 -9.23
C VAL A 947 -17.45 -24.03 -9.37
N ARG A 948 -18.63 -23.46 -9.14
CA ARG A 948 -18.92 -22.04 -9.44
C ARG A 948 -19.35 -21.32 -8.17
N CYS A 949 -18.85 -20.10 -8.01
CA CYS A 949 -19.40 -19.17 -7.03
C CYS A 949 -19.45 -17.77 -7.65
N VAL A 950 -20.59 -17.10 -7.53
CA VAL A 950 -20.75 -15.69 -7.91
C VAL A 950 -21.22 -14.92 -6.69
N LEU A 951 -20.56 -13.80 -6.40
CA LEU A 951 -21.11 -12.78 -5.51
C LEU A 951 -21.46 -11.56 -6.34
N GLY A 952 -22.66 -11.00 -6.17
CA GLY A 952 -23.01 -9.79 -6.90
C GLY A 952 -24.46 -9.37 -6.78
N GLY A 953 -24.94 -8.63 -7.77
CA GLY A 953 -26.27 -8.03 -7.78
C GLY A 953 -27.39 -9.07 -7.89
N GLU A 954 -28.41 -8.94 -7.05
CA GLU A 954 -29.57 -9.84 -7.02
C GLU A 954 -30.21 -10.03 -8.41
N GLU A 955 -30.44 -8.95 -9.14
CA GLU A 955 -31.06 -8.99 -10.47
C GLU A 955 -30.26 -9.85 -11.47
N LYS A 956 -28.94 -9.60 -11.56
CA LYS A 956 -28.05 -10.32 -12.50
C LYS A 956 -27.95 -11.80 -12.15
N ILE A 957 -27.89 -12.14 -10.86
CA ILE A 957 -27.84 -13.53 -10.39
C ILE A 957 -29.16 -14.25 -10.69
N ARG A 958 -30.31 -13.63 -10.39
CA ARG A 958 -31.63 -14.22 -10.68
C ARG A 958 -31.90 -14.42 -12.16
N ALA A 959 -31.48 -13.46 -13.00
CA ALA A 959 -31.55 -13.61 -14.45
C ALA A 959 -30.74 -14.80 -14.99
N ASN A 960 -29.78 -15.30 -14.20
CA ASN A 960 -28.89 -16.40 -14.54
C ASN A 960 -29.09 -17.63 -13.62
N GLU A 961 -30.29 -17.80 -13.05
CA GLU A 961 -30.52 -18.81 -12.01
C GLU A 961 -30.21 -20.25 -12.43
N ALA A 962 -30.39 -20.57 -13.71
CA ALA A 962 -30.10 -21.88 -14.28
C ALA A 962 -28.61 -22.29 -14.17
N LEU A 963 -27.71 -21.35 -13.90
CA LEU A 963 -26.28 -21.61 -13.72
C LEU A 963 -25.92 -22.07 -12.30
N PHE A 964 -26.86 -22.03 -11.35
CA PHE A 964 -26.63 -22.27 -9.94
C PHE A 964 -27.50 -23.41 -9.39
N GLY A 965 -26.93 -24.18 -8.46
CA GLY A 965 -27.68 -25.16 -7.66
C GLY A 965 -28.29 -24.53 -6.41
N GLU A 966 -27.74 -23.39 -5.97
CA GLU A 966 -28.23 -22.62 -4.83
C GLU A 966 -28.10 -21.12 -5.10
N ILE A 967 -29.14 -20.35 -4.80
CA ILE A 967 -29.08 -18.89 -4.75
C ILE A 967 -29.57 -18.43 -3.39
N ARG A 968 -28.80 -17.58 -2.73
CA ARG A 968 -29.16 -17.00 -1.43
C ARG A 968 -28.54 -15.61 -1.24
N PRO A 969 -29.06 -14.78 -0.31
CA PRO A 969 -28.35 -13.60 0.16
C PRO A 969 -26.94 -13.97 0.66
N ALA A 970 -25.94 -13.14 0.33
CA ALA A 970 -24.57 -13.33 0.80
C ALA A 970 -24.49 -13.25 2.32
N LEU A 971 -25.13 -12.23 2.88
CA LEU A 971 -25.38 -12.05 4.31
C LEU A 971 -26.88 -12.19 4.56
N ARG A 972 -27.27 -12.92 5.61
CA ARG A 972 -28.68 -13.01 5.98
C ARG A 972 -29.06 -11.79 6.82
N THR A 973 -30.14 -11.10 6.45
CA THR A 973 -30.76 -10.01 7.23
C THR A 973 -31.42 -10.51 8.50
#